data_AF-A0A831XLZ8-F1
#
_entry.id   AF-A0A831XLZ8-F1
#
_cell.length_a   1.000
_cell.length_b   1.000
_cell.length_c   1.000
_cell.angle_alpha   90.00
_cell.angle_beta   90.00
_cell.angle_gamma   90.00
#
_symmetry.space_group_name_H-M   'P 1'
#
loop_
_entity.id
_entity.type
_entity.pdbx_description
1 polymer ?
#
loop_
_entity_poly.entity_id
_entity_poly.type
_entity_poly.pdbx_seq_one_letter_code
_entity_poly.pdbx_strand_id
1 'polypeptide(L)'
;MKPWKRLMATGVWLLTLLCAVAQQDRLRQPVTIEAPAQSLKHLLQSLSAQAGVKLLASSAIESEIVLVSVRDMPLRDLMTHLAAVVDAEWVRQRDGSYRLTRSTRIAQARRREDNALLTQALKRALQQELQTTLVAPLTEDAVRTAREKVQQLLCGHEPAEAEVEQHVSPLPSGVLVTYSAPLHDAIIDALKPLRVGDRLLHRLLQQMDIEPLLEMSIGERYVFSNRRGRYLMPLKMNLQPLLEQYWRERQMVYHLLNHPNEGLDKSLLRQVYEDLKSENGTRMHFDSYFLTEPSQHPPQGIYLEVKRDGIDSFNFELLVVAESAPGQPVEVERAWFHLAGWSDSSEHGNRLQEALNLTPEQLTQLVQTPVEWSQRTEQFLDAYHSLRRARESTPLPETLDPARTEPLSLIPTDVLLTYARFRNRSIVALLPDSLCGWFTPAVEDESNPSDSQRRPRGRLGAYLDLAVHSMRFDEQERVLRVRPRYSSYAWGRRVPRETLSSWLHQLLKRQYPRLQDYLTLHQLGSHFNPLTRLYAQLVLPAWEFQRMGQEGFALLRSLTPAQIQRLQQGEVITLAELTPAQRQNLYRDLYREAAFLTRAPSPQPATIDNSEEDWLIPREASVSLPHYYYPDGLPAETRIQKQKFFDWALLYLGRLSRSASDFEKARELAHYGIFAHRQAGVWGGFVSLPRLASMLNNPHGVRGDITCLPVRFKPVSLEVEIAGRHLVRLPSGGIMFPLGDFEPLLEVKAYRLDELPDIIKEALQWLQRLVAAGNTASG
;
A
#
# COMPACT_ATOMS: atom_id res chain seq x y z
N MET A 1 10.37 -4.26 78.25
CA MET A 1 9.89 -5.00 77.05
C MET A 1 10.26 -6.48 77.19
N LYS A 2 9.30 -7.40 77.05
CA LYS A 2 9.50 -8.84 77.31
C LYS A 2 10.48 -9.48 76.29
N PRO A 3 11.44 -10.33 76.73
CA PRO A 3 12.51 -10.91 75.88
C PRO A 3 12.00 -11.72 74.68
N TRP A 4 10.79 -12.28 74.76
CA TRP A 4 10.18 -13.01 73.63
C TRP A 4 9.85 -12.14 72.40
N LYS A 5 9.63 -10.82 72.58
CA LYS A 5 9.37 -9.91 71.46
C LYS A 5 10.63 -9.62 70.64
N ARG A 6 11.82 -9.72 71.24
CA ARG A 6 13.11 -9.57 70.53
C ARG A 6 13.47 -10.83 69.75
N LEU A 7 13.21 -12.03 70.30
CA LEU A 7 13.40 -13.32 69.61
C LEU A 7 12.44 -13.51 68.42
N MET A 8 11.19 -13.09 68.56
CA MET A 8 10.22 -13.09 67.44
C MET A 8 10.64 -12.08 66.35
N ALA A 9 11.13 -10.89 66.73
CA ALA A 9 11.56 -9.89 65.76
C ALA A 9 12.83 -10.30 64.99
N THR A 10 13.82 -10.93 65.65
CA THR A 10 15.01 -11.46 64.97
C THR A 10 14.71 -12.71 64.15
N GLY A 11 13.81 -13.59 64.61
CA GLY A 11 13.36 -14.75 63.85
C GLY A 11 12.61 -14.36 62.56
N VAL A 12 11.73 -13.36 62.63
CA VAL A 12 11.03 -12.81 61.46
C VAL A 12 12.02 -12.15 60.49
N TRP A 13 13.02 -11.42 60.99
CA TRP A 13 14.07 -10.82 60.16
C TRP A 13 14.93 -11.87 59.43
N LEU A 14 15.35 -12.93 60.13
CA LEU A 14 16.10 -14.05 59.53
C LEU A 14 15.29 -14.82 58.49
N LEU A 15 13.99 -15.05 58.73
CA LEU A 15 13.11 -15.69 57.74
C LEU A 15 12.93 -14.82 56.49
N THR A 16 12.75 -13.50 56.64
CA THR A 16 12.68 -12.59 55.49
C THR A 16 13.98 -12.52 54.69
N LEU A 17 15.13 -12.64 55.35
CA LEU A 17 16.43 -12.68 54.68
C LEU A 17 16.64 -13.99 53.91
N LEU A 18 16.25 -15.13 54.49
CA LEU A 18 16.29 -16.44 53.82
C LEU A 18 15.35 -16.51 52.61
N CYS A 19 14.15 -15.93 52.70
CA CYS A 19 13.24 -15.82 51.55
C CYS A 19 13.79 -14.90 50.44
N ALA A 20 14.50 -13.82 50.80
CA ALA A 20 15.12 -12.93 49.82
C ALA A 20 16.29 -13.60 49.06
N VAL A 21 17.11 -14.39 49.77
CA VAL A 21 18.22 -15.15 49.18
C VAL A 21 17.70 -16.27 48.26
N ALA A 22 16.70 -17.04 48.72
CA ALA A 22 16.09 -18.10 47.92
C ALA A 22 15.43 -17.57 46.63
N GLN A 23 14.91 -16.34 46.64
CA GLN A 23 14.32 -15.72 45.46
C GLN A 23 15.35 -15.18 44.46
N GLN A 24 16.50 -14.68 44.93
CA GLN A 24 17.63 -14.33 44.06
C GLN A 24 18.23 -15.57 43.39
N ASP A 25 18.19 -16.71 44.08
CA ASP A 25 18.68 -17.98 43.54
C ASP A 25 17.81 -18.47 42.37
N ARG A 26 16.48 -18.36 42.47
CA ARG A 26 15.55 -18.71 41.36
C ARG A 26 15.76 -17.89 40.10
N LEU A 27 16.18 -16.62 40.21
CA LEU A 27 16.50 -15.81 39.04
C LEU A 27 17.81 -16.22 38.34
N ARG A 28 18.68 -16.96 39.03
CA ARG A 28 19.91 -17.53 38.47
C ARG A 28 19.70 -18.92 37.88
N GLN A 29 18.56 -19.55 38.16
CA GLN A 29 18.22 -20.85 37.61
C GLN A 29 18.26 -20.80 36.06
N PRO A 30 18.99 -21.73 35.42
CA PRO A 30 18.98 -21.82 33.96
C PRO A 30 17.61 -22.27 33.48
N VAL A 31 17.13 -21.63 32.42
CA VAL A 31 15.91 -21.99 31.71
C VAL A 31 16.26 -22.37 30.28
N THR A 32 15.58 -23.40 29.80
CA THR A 32 15.62 -23.85 28.41
C THR A 32 14.21 -23.77 27.87
N ILE A 33 14.04 -22.97 26.82
CA ILE A 33 12.77 -22.78 26.12
C ILE A 33 13.05 -22.89 24.65
N GLU A 34 12.31 -23.77 23.99
CA GLU A 34 12.21 -23.84 22.55
C GLU A 34 10.73 -23.82 22.21
N ALA A 35 10.19 -22.62 21.97
CA ALA A 35 8.78 -22.44 21.65
C ALA A 35 8.65 -21.60 20.38
N PRO A 36 7.66 -21.90 19.52
CA PRO A 36 7.37 -21.05 18.39
C PRO A 36 6.84 -19.70 18.86
N ALA A 37 6.76 -18.72 17.96
CA ALA A 37 6.29 -17.39 18.34
C ALA A 37 4.87 -17.44 18.93
N GLN A 38 4.67 -16.74 20.05
CA GLN A 38 3.42 -16.74 20.79
C GLN A 38 3.23 -15.41 21.53
N SER A 39 2.04 -15.17 22.08
CA SER A 39 1.81 -13.97 22.88
C SER A 39 2.75 -13.92 24.10
N LEU A 40 3.19 -12.72 24.45
CA LEU A 40 4.01 -12.47 25.62
C LEU A 40 3.33 -12.99 26.90
N LYS A 41 2.01 -12.88 26.99
CA LYS A 41 1.21 -13.46 28.08
C LYS A 41 1.46 -14.97 28.24
N HIS A 42 1.33 -15.73 27.15
CA HIS A 42 1.52 -17.18 27.18
C HIS A 42 2.98 -17.56 27.46
N LEU A 43 3.94 -16.87 26.86
CA LEU A 43 5.36 -17.08 27.15
C LEU A 43 5.66 -16.90 28.65
N LEU A 44 5.20 -15.80 29.25
CA LEU A 44 5.47 -15.49 30.66
C LEU A 44 4.77 -16.46 31.61
N GLN A 45 3.60 -17.00 31.24
CA GLN A 45 2.94 -18.07 31.99
C GLN A 45 3.77 -19.35 32.01
N SER A 46 4.26 -19.79 30.85
CA SER A 46 5.13 -20.98 30.73
C SER A 46 6.44 -20.81 31.50
N LEU A 47 7.07 -19.64 31.38
CA LEU A 47 8.27 -19.28 32.15
C LEU A 47 8.02 -19.30 33.65
N SER A 48 6.87 -18.79 34.10
CA SER A 48 6.52 -18.77 35.51
C SER A 48 6.37 -20.17 36.08
N ALA A 49 5.76 -21.08 35.30
CA ALA A 49 5.60 -22.47 35.67
C ALA A 49 6.95 -23.20 35.76
N GLN A 50 7.88 -22.94 34.83
CA GLN A 50 9.19 -23.58 34.79
C GLN A 50 10.13 -23.10 35.91
N ALA A 51 10.19 -21.80 36.17
CA ALA A 51 11.15 -21.21 37.10
C ALA A 51 10.61 -20.98 38.52
N GLY A 52 9.31 -21.19 38.74
CA GLY A 52 8.68 -20.93 40.04
C GLY A 52 8.74 -19.44 40.46
N VAL A 53 8.80 -18.53 39.49
CA VAL A 53 8.77 -17.07 39.68
C VAL A 53 7.57 -16.52 38.93
N LYS A 54 6.66 -15.82 39.60
CA LYS A 54 5.47 -15.26 38.95
C LYS A 54 5.87 -14.05 38.08
N LEU A 55 5.78 -14.23 36.76
CA LEU A 55 6.04 -13.20 35.75
C LEU A 55 4.73 -12.79 35.08
N LEU A 56 4.52 -11.50 34.93
CA LEU A 56 3.30 -10.91 34.35
C LEU A 56 3.65 -9.88 33.29
N ALA A 57 2.79 -9.71 32.29
CA ALA A 57 2.84 -8.58 31.37
C ALA A 57 1.78 -7.53 31.73
N SER A 58 2.03 -6.25 31.45
CA SER A 58 0.97 -5.23 31.44
C SER A 58 0.05 -5.42 30.22
N SER A 59 -1.22 -5.02 30.32
CA SER A 59 -2.19 -5.10 29.23
C SER A 59 -1.72 -4.43 27.92
N ALA A 60 -0.90 -3.37 28.03
CA ALA A 60 -0.35 -2.67 26.87
C ALA A 60 0.60 -3.51 26.00
N ILE A 61 1.15 -4.62 26.52
CA ILE A 61 2.16 -5.44 25.81
C ILE A 61 1.86 -6.94 25.85
N GLU A 62 0.85 -7.38 26.59
CA GLU A 62 0.59 -8.81 26.80
C GLU A 62 0.24 -9.56 25.51
N SER A 63 -0.32 -8.85 24.53
CA SER A 63 -0.68 -9.36 23.20
C SER A 63 0.46 -9.27 22.18
N GLU A 64 1.63 -8.73 22.54
CA GLU A 64 2.78 -8.71 21.64
C GLU A 64 3.25 -10.13 21.37
N ILE A 65 3.61 -10.43 20.12
CA ILE A 65 4.08 -11.75 19.72
C ILE A 65 5.60 -11.81 19.78
N VAL A 66 6.10 -12.76 20.56
CA VAL A 66 7.52 -12.94 20.81
C VAL A 66 7.96 -14.36 20.46
N LEU A 67 9.17 -14.49 19.95
CA LEU A 67 9.87 -15.75 19.72
C LEU A 67 11.03 -15.84 20.70
N VAL A 68 11.10 -16.94 21.46
CA VAL A 68 12.19 -17.21 22.39
C VAL A 68 12.66 -18.64 22.17
N SER A 69 13.93 -18.78 21.79
CA SER A 69 14.62 -20.05 21.74
C SER A 69 15.98 -19.90 22.42
N VAL A 70 16.07 -20.41 23.64
CA VAL A 70 17.24 -20.28 24.52
C VAL A 70 17.53 -21.63 25.18
N ARG A 71 18.81 -21.94 25.37
CA ARG A 71 19.27 -23.13 26.10
C ARG A 71 20.13 -22.72 27.28
N ASP A 72 19.81 -23.26 28.45
CA ASP A 72 20.54 -23.10 29.70
C ASP A 72 20.86 -21.64 30.05
N MET A 73 19.93 -20.73 29.75
CA MET A 73 20.10 -19.30 29.99
C MET A 73 19.58 -18.95 31.38
N PRO A 74 20.34 -18.24 32.24
CA PRO A 74 19.80 -17.77 33.51
C PRO A 74 18.53 -16.94 33.31
N LEU A 75 17.48 -17.21 34.10
CA LEU A 75 16.20 -16.53 33.95
C LEU A 75 16.34 -14.99 33.95
N ARG A 76 17.21 -14.45 34.80
CA ARG A 76 17.51 -13.01 34.87
C ARG A 76 18.03 -12.45 33.54
N ASP A 77 18.86 -13.21 32.84
CA ASP A 77 19.44 -12.80 31.58
C ASP A 77 18.35 -12.81 30.51
N LEU A 78 17.56 -13.89 30.43
CA LEU A 78 16.40 -13.95 29.54
C LEU A 78 15.42 -12.80 29.79
N MET A 79 15.11 -12.49 31.05
CA MET A 79 14.28 -11.35 31.44
C MET A 79 14.86 -10.03 30.90
N THR A 80 16.19 -9.86 30.96
CA THR A 80 16.89 -8.68 30.45
C THR A 80 16.79 -8.59 28.91
N HIS A 81 17.02 -9.69 28.20
CA HIS A 81 16.88 -9.76 26.75
C HIS A 81 15.43 -9.47 26.30
N LEU A 82 14.46 -10.06 26.98
CA LEU A 82 13.04 -9.87 26.68
C LEU A 82 12.61 -8.42 26.90
N ALA A 83 13.00 -7.81 28.02
CA ALA A 83 12.72 -6.40 28.31
C ALA A 83 13.31 -5.46 27.27
N ALA A 84 14.53 -5.73 26.80
CA ALA A 84 15.17 -4.92 25.75
C ALA A 84 14.45 -5.06 24.40
N VAL A 85 14.05 -6.26 24.01
CA VAL A 85 13.40 -6.52 22.73
C VAL A 85 11.98 -5.94 22.65
N VAL A 86 11.25 -5.92 23.76
CA VAL A 86 9.90 -5.33 23.83
C VAL A 86 9.86 -3.87 24.27
N ASP A 87 11.03 -3.24 24.48
CA ASP A 87 11.19 -1.89 25.01
C ASP A 87 10.35 -1.67 26.28
N ALA A 88 10.63 -2.45 27.33
CA ALA A 88 9.90 -2.45 28.59
C ALA A 88 10.84 -2.58 29.79
N GLU A 89 10.31 -2.42 30.99
CA GLU A 89 11.04 -2.64 32.25
C GLU A 89 10.31 -3.61 33.17
N TRP A 90 11.09 -4.36 33.96
CA TRP A 90 10.55 -5.24 34.98
C TRP A 90 10.30 -4.46 36.27
N VAL A 91 9.04 -4.43 36.72
CA VAL A 91 8.63 -3.81 37.97
C VAL A 91 8.30 -4.91 38.99
N ARG A 92 9.11 -5.01 40.05
CA ARG A 92 8.83 -5.92 41.16
C ARG A 92 7.59 -5.47 41.91
N GLN A 93 6.65 -6.39 42.10
CA GLN A 93 5.40 -6.19 42.81
C GLN A 93 5.56 -6.53 44.30
N ARG A 94 4.61 -6.07 45.12
CA ARG A 94 4.61 -6.34 46.56
C ARG A 94 4.46 -7.83 46.92
N ASP A 95 3.78 -8.60 46.07
CA ASP A 95 3.63 -10.06 46.22
C ASP A 95 4.88 -10.84 45.77
N GLY A 96 5.97 -10.15 45.43
CA GLY A 96 7.21 -10.76 44.94
C GLY A 96 7.17 -11.15 43.46
N SER A 97 6.06 -10.93 42.74
CA SER A 97 6.00 -11.13 41.29
C SER A 97 6.75 -10.03 40.52
N TYR A 98 7.08 -10.30 39.26
CA TYR A 98 7.68 -9.32 38.36
C TYR A 98 6.71 -9.02 37.23
N ARG A 99 6.41 -7.73 37.02
CA ARG A 99 5.55 -7.27 35.93
C ARG A 99 6.36 -6.52 34.87
N LEU A 100 6.40 -7.05 33.65
CA LEU A 100 6.96 -6.38 32.49
C LEU A 100 5.99 -5.29 32.03
N THR A 101 6.45 -4.04 32.04
CA THR A 101 5.63 -2.86 31.75
C THR A 101 6.35 -1.92 30.81
N ARG A 102 5.66 -1.45 29.78
CA ARG A 102 6.12 -0.32 28.95
C ARG A 102 5.63 0.97 29.59
N SER A 103 6.46 1.59 30.42
CA SER A 103 6.11 2.86 31.06
C SER A 103 6.05 4.00 30.03
N THR A 104 5.29 5.05 30.32
CA THR A 104 5.20 6.25 29.47
C THR A 104 6.58 6.86 29.20
N ARG A 105 7.47 6.84 30.21
CA ARG A 105 8.87 7.26 30.10
C ARG A 105 9.62 6.47 29.02
N ILE A 106 9.55 5.14 29.06
CA ILE A 106 10.22 4.28 28.05
C ILE A 106 9.61 4.50 26.68
N ALA A 107 8.29 4.57 26.59
CA ALA A 107 7.58 4.80 25.34
C ALA A 107 8.01 6.12 24.68
N GLN A 108 8.06 7.21 25.44
CA GLN A 108 8.51 8.52 24.97
C GLN A 108 9.99 8.54 24.61
N ALA A 109 10.85 7.95 25.44
CA ALA A 109 12.29 7.88 25.18
C ALA A 109 12.58 7.12 23.87
N ARG A 110 11.95 5.96 23.68
CA ARG A 110 12.09 5.17 22.47
C ARG A 110 11.51 5.88 21.24
N ARG A 111 10.37 6.56 21.37
CA ARG A 111 9.80 7.38 20.29
C ARG A 111 10.76 8.48 19.84
N ARG A 112 11.43 9.15 20.79
CA ARG A 112 12.46 10.16 20.47
C ARG A 112 13.67 9.55 19.78
N GLU A 113 14.14 8.39 20.24
CA GLU A 113 15.24 7.66 19.61
C GLU A 113 14.89 7.23 18.17
N ASP A 114 13.72 6.62 17.98
CA ASP A 114 13.23 6.22 16.66
C ASP A 114 13.08 7.44 15.73
N ASN A 115 12.53 8.55 16.24
CA ASN A 115 12.43 9.79 15.47
C ASN A 115 13.81 10.34 15.09
N ALA A 116 14.79 10.34 15.99
CA ALA A 116 16.14 10.80 15.69
C ALA A 116 16.81 9.95 14.61
N LEU A 117 16.67 8.61 14.70
CA LEU A 117 17.17 7.68 13.67
C LEU A 117 16.49 7.90 12.33
N LEU A 118 15.16 8.06 12.32
CA LEU A 118 14.38 8.34 11.12
C LEU A 118 14.79 9.67 10.47
N THR A 119 14.86 10.75 11.25
CA THR A 119 15.30 12.06 10.78
C THR A 119 16.69 11.98 10.16
N GLN A 120 17.64 11.28 10.80
CA GLN A 120 18.98 11.12 10.25
C GLN A 120 18.98 10.35 8.93
N ALA A 121 18.22 9.26 8.85
CA ALA A 121 18.10 8.45 7.63
C ALA A 121 17.49 9.25 6.48
N LEU A 122 16.40 9.99 6.75
CA LEU A 122 15.74 10.83 5.75
C LEU A 122 16.63 12.01 5.32
N LYS A 123 17.34 12.67 6.25
CA LYS A 123 18.30 13.73 5.90
C LYS A 123 19.41 13.21 4.99
N ARG A 124 19.92 11.99 5.25
CA ARG A 124 20.92 11.34 4.40
C ARG A 124 20.37 11.01 3.02
N ALA A 125 19.23 10.34 2.94
CA ALA A 125 18.58 9.99 1.68
C ALA A 125 18.29 11.25 0.85
N LEU A 126 17.77 12.29 1.50
CA LEU A 126 17.54 13.57 0.85
C LEU A 126 18.85 14.20 0.37
N GLN A 127 19.94 14.17 1.17
CA GLN A 127 21.24 14.67 0.73
C GLN A 127 21.78 13.92 -0.49
N GLN A 128 21.64 12.60 -0.55
CA GLN A 128 22.08 11.76 -1.68
C GLN A 128 21.30 12.13 -2.95
N GLU A 129 19.98 12.24 -2.86
CA GLU A 129 19.13 12.65 -3.98
C GLU A 129 19.38 14.12 -4.41
N LEU A 130 19.68 15.00 -3.47
CA LEU A 130 19.99 16.42 -3.74
C LEU A 130 21.41 16.67 -4.25
N GLN A 131 22.31 15.68 -4.25
CA GLN A 131 23.60 15.77 -4.94
C GLN A 131 23.45 15.80 -6.47
N THR A 132 22.23 15.64 -6.98
CA THR A 132 21.91 15.82 -8.40
C THR A 132 22.10 17.27 -8.85
N THR A 133 22.30 17.45 -10.16
CA THR A 133 22.44 18.78 -10.81
C THR A 133 21.13 19.59 -10.81
N LEU A 134 20.05 19.06 -10.25
CA LEU A 134 18.71 19.66 -10.29
C LEU A 134 18.58 20.88 -9.37
N VAL A 135 19.38 20.97 -8.31
CA VAL A 135 19.37 22.09 -7.37
C VAL A 135 19.95 23.38 -7.98
N ALA A 136 21.02 23.25 -8.78
CA ALA A 136 21.68 24.38 -9.41
C ALA A 136 20.73 25.14 -10.37
N PRO A 137 20.98 26.42 -10.68
CA PRO A 137 20.25 27.08 -11.76
C PRO A 137 20.45 26.38 -13.11
N LEU A 138 19.38 26.25 -13.88
CA LEU A 138 19.45 25.72 -15.23
C LEU A 138 20.14 26.76 -16.13
N THR A 139 21.07 26.30 -16.97
CA THR A 139 21.81 27.15 -17.93
C THR A 139 21.29 26.91 -19.34
N GLU A 140 21.38 27.92 -20.20
CA GLU A 140 21.04 27.81 -21.62
C GLU A 140 21.80 26.67 -22.33
N ASP A 141 23.10 26.52 -22.10
CA ASP A 141 23.93 25.46 -22.70
C ASP A 141 23.41 24.06 -22.37
N ALA A 142 23.01 23.82 -21.12
CA ALA A 142 22.42 22.56 -20.70
C ALA A 142 21.10 22.24 -21.44
N VAL A 143 20.26 23.26 -21.68
CA VAL A 143 19.03 23.11 -22.48
C VAL A 143 19.37 22.79 -23.93
N ARG A 144 20.34 23.50 -24.52
CA ARG A 144 20.78 23.27 -25.91
C ARG A 144 21.40 21.88 -26.10
N THR A 145 22.24 21.44 -25.16
CA THR A 145 22.82 20.08 -25.18
C THR A 145 21.74 19.00 -25.10
N ALA A 146 20.77 19.14 -24.20
CA ALA A 146 19.66 18.19 -24.08
C ALA A 146 18.79 18.18 -25.35
N ARG A 147 18.49 19.36 -25.91
CA ARG A 147 17.79 19.51 -27.18
C ARG A 147 18.52 18.82 -28.33
N GLU A 148 19.82 19.04 -28.48
CA GLU A 148 20.65 18.43 -29.52
C GLU A 148 20.69 16.90 -29.38
N LYS A 149 20.80 16.40 -28.15
CA LYS A 149 20.71 14.96 -27.87
C LYS A 149 19.36 14.39 -28.30
N VAL A 150 18.24 15.05 -27.98
CA VAL A 150 16.91 14.62 -28.43
C VAL A 150 16.80 14.68 -29.94
N GLN A 151 17.28 15.74 -30.58
CA GLN A 151 17.26 15.87 -32.04
C GLN A 151 18.05 14.74 -32.71
N GLN A 152 19.22 14.38 -32.18
CA GLN A 152 20.01 13.24 -32.66
C GLN A 152 19.27 11.92 -32.51
N LEU A 153 18.60 11.69 -31.37
CA LEU A 153 17.77 10.50 -31.13
C LEU A 153 16.60 10.43 -32.12
N LEU A 154 15.95 11.57 -32.41
CA LEU A 154 14.86 11.65 -33.36
C LEU A 154 15.33 11.40 -34.81
N CYS A 155 16.42 12.05 -35.25
CA CYS A 155 16.94 11.90 -36.61
C CYS A 155 17.58 10.52 -36.87
N GLY A 156 18.11 9.87 -35.84
CA GLY A 156 18.69 8.53 -35.93
C GLY A 156 17.65 7.40 -35.91
N HIS A 157 16.36 7.72 -35.76
CA HIS A 157 15.30 6.72 -35.74
C HIS A 157 14.92 6.28 -37.15
N GLU A 158 15.23 5.02 -37.51
CA GLU A 158 14.63 4.39 -38.69
C GLU A 158 13.26 3.78 -38.31
N PRO A 159 12.16 4.11 -39.03
CA PRO A 159 10.80 3.65 -38.70
C PRO A 159 10.61 2.13 -38.72
N ALA A 160 11.55 1.37 -39.28
CA ALA A 160 11.34 -0.01 -39.69
C ALA A 160 11.67 -1.07 -38.61
N GLU A 161 12.32 -0.71 -37.49
CA GLU A 161 12.84 -1.68 -36.51
C GLU A 161 12.51 -1.33 -35.05
N ALA A 162 11.40 -0.63 -34.79
CA ALA A 162 10.92 -0.43 -33.43
C ALA A 162 10.32 -1.74 -32.89
N GLU A 163 11.14 -2.75 -32.61
CA GLU A 163 10.73 -3.86 -31.76
C GLU A 163 10.37 -3.28 -30.39
N VAL A 164 9.08 -3.13 -30.13
CA VAL A 164 8.59 -2.75 -28.80
C VAL A 164 8.85 -3.94 -27.89
N GLU A 165 9.96 -3.91 -27.17
CA GLU A 165 10.29 -4.93 -26.19
C GLU A 165 9.24 -4.92 -25.07
N GLN A 166 8.47 -6.01 -24.98
CA GLN A 166 7.52 -6.20 -23.91
C GLN A 166 8.28 -6.50 -22.61
N HIS A 167 8.41 -5.50 -21.76
CA HIS A 167 8.91 -5.70 -20.41
C HIS A 167 7.77 -6.14 -19.51
N VAL A 168 7.74 -7.44 -19.22
CA VAL A 168 6.82 -8.04 -18.25
C VAL A 168 7.46 -7.91 -16.87
N SER A 169 7.11 -6.86 -16.14
CA SER A 169 7.54 -6.70 -14.75
C SER A 169 6.53 -7.39 -13.81
N PRO A 170 6.93 -8.42 -13.06
CA PRO A 170 6.08 -9.01 -12.03
C PRO A 170 5.96 -8.03 -10.86
N LEU A 171 4.77 -7.46 -10.66
CA LEU A 171 4.43 -6.75 -9.44
C LEU A 171 3.63 -7.67 -8.52
N PRO A 172 3.68 -7.48 -7.19
CA PRO A 172 2.84 -8.22 -6.23
C PRO A 172 1.32 -8.11 -6.47
N SER A 173 0.89 -7.26 -7.41
CA SER A 173 -0.51 -7.01 -7.78
C SER A 173 -0.88 -7.44 -9.21
N GLY A 174 0.03 -8.07 -9.95
CA GLY A 174 -0.20 -8.50 -11.33
C GLY A 174 1.00 -8.27 -12.25
N VAL A 175 0.83 -8.61 -13.53
CA VAL A 175 1.81 -8.31 -14.58
C VAL A 175 1.59 -6.88 -15.05
N LEU A 176 2.57 -6.00 -14.81
CA LEU A 176 2.64 -4.74 -15.54
C LEU A 176 3.38 -5.03 -16.85
N VAL A 177 2.64 -5.02 -17.96
CA VAL A 177 3.27 -4.99 -19.28
C VAL A 177 3.63 -3.54 -19.53
N THR A 178 4.89 -3.18 -19.28
CA THR A 178 5.42 -1.91 -19.75
C THR A 178 5.96 -2.12 -21.14
N TYR A 179 5.45 -1.34 -22.08
CA TYR A 179 6.04 -1.22 -23.39
C TYR A 179 7.18 -0.20 -23.23
N SER A 180 8.40 -0.67 -23.04
CA SER A 180 9.57 0.21 -23.13
C SER A 180 9.88 0.38 -24.60
N ALA A 181 9.90 1.61 -25.07
CA ALA A 181 10.57 1.91 -26.32
C ALA A 181 11.90 2.55 -25.93
N PRO A 182 13.06 1.88 -26.15
CA PRO A 182 14.35 2.41 -25.78
C PRO A 182 14.57 3.85 -26.26
N LEU A 183 14.02 4.21 -27.43
CA LEU A 183 14.01 5.57 -27.94
C LEU A 183 13.19 6.54 -27.07
N HIS A 184 11.97 6.16 -26.69
CA HIS A 184 11.14 6.96 -25.78
C HIS A 184 11.87 7.20 -24.46
N ASP A 185 12.40 6.15 -23.87
CA ASP A 185 13.08 6.25 -22.58
C ASP A 185 14.35 7.10 -22.68
N ALA A 186 15.11 6.97 -23.77
CA ALA A 186 16.26 7.84 -24.05
C ALA A 186 15.89 9.32 -24.24
N ILE A 187 14.76 9.61 -24.89
CA ILE A 187 14.22 10.97 -25.05
C ILE A 187 13.80 11.53 -23.69
N ILE A 188 13.03 10.76 -22.91
CA ILE A 188 12.59 11.16 -21.56
C ILE A 188 13.80 11.39 -20.65
N ASP A 189 14.80 10.53 -20.68
CA ASP A 189 16.03 10.69 -19.89
C ASP A 189 16.84 11.93 -20.30
N ALA A 190 16.87 12.25 -21.59
CA ALA A 190 17.52 13.47 -22.08
C ALA A 190 16.78 14.74 -21.63
N LEU A 191 15.45 14.72 -21.57
CA LEU A 191 14.61 15.86 -21.20
C LEU A 191 14.39 15.99 -19.69
N LYS A 192 14.47 14.90 -18.92
CA LYS A 192 14.19 14.85 -17.48
C LYS A 192 14.95 15.92 -16.67
N PRO A 193 16.24 16.20 -16.91
CA PRO A 193 16.96 17.27 -16.19
C PRO A 193 16.40 18.69 -16.41
N LEU A 194 15.64 18.89 -17.49
CA LEU A 194 15.02 20.17 -17.87
C LEU A 194 13.64 20.39 -17.23
N ARG A 195 13.07 19.39 -16.53
CA ARG A 195 11.75 19.54 -15.87
C ARG A 195 11.85 20.51 -14.69
N VAL A 196 11.37 21.74 -14.90
CA VAL A 196 11.61 22.85 -13.97
C VAL A 196 10.82 22.65 -12.67
N GLY A 197 9.67 21.96 -12.71
CA GLY A 197 8.94 21.54 -11.52
C GLY A 197 9.76 20.62 -10.62
N ASP A 198 10.43 19.62 -11.20
CA ASP A 198 11.28 18.70 -10.43
C ASP A 198 12.46 19.45 -9.80
N ARG A 199 13.04 20.43 -10.51
CA ARG A 199 14.09 21.31 -9.96
C ARG A 199 13.59 22.18 -8.81
N LEU A 200 12.41 22.79 -8.95
CA LEU A 200 11.77 23.56 -7.89
C LEU A 200 11.48 22.69 -6.67
N LEU A 201 10.94 21.48 -6.86
CA LEU A 201 10.68 20.51 -5.80
C LEU A 201 11.96 20.19 -5.03
N HIS A 202 13.07 19.87 -5.70
CA HIS A 202 14.34 19.61 -5.03
C HIS A 202 14.85 20.82 -4.23
N ARG A 203 14.74 22.05 -4.76
CA ARG A 203 15.13 23.27 -4.03
C ARG A 203 14.24 23.52 -2.80
N LEU A 204 12.94 23.23 -2.89
CA LEU A 204 12.02 23.31 -1.76
C LEU A 204 12.42 22.29 -0.68
N LEU A 205 12.64 21.03 -1.07
CA LEU A 205 13.01 19.97 -0.13
C LEU A 205 14.37 20.25 0.53
N GLN A 206 15.32 20.84 -0.18
CA GLN A 206 16.61 21.25 0.38
C GLN A 206 16.48 22.26 1.53
N GLN A 207 15.46 23.13 1.48
CA GLN A 207 15.22 24.17 2.49
C GLN A 207 14.16 23.77 3.53
N MET A 208 13.45 22.65 3.32
CA MET A 208 12.36 22.22 4.17
C MET A 208 12.88 21.49 5.42
N ASP A 209 12.34 21.85 6.58
CA ASP A 209 12.53 21.05 7.79
C ASP A 209 11.64 19.80 7.71
N ILE A 210 12.27 18.62 7.66
CA ILE A 210 11.58 17.33 7.56
C ILE A 210 11.16 16.78 8.93
N GLU A 211 11.64 17.33 10.05
CA GLU A 211 11.31 16.81 11.38
C GLU A 211 9.80 16.84 11.70
N PRO A 212 9.06 17.93 11.38
CA PRO A 212 7.61 17.97 11.56
C PRO A 212 6.86 16.91 10.74
N LEU A 213 7.43 16.41 9.64
CA LEU A 213 6.81 15.37 8.82
C LEU A 213 6.68 14.04 9.57
N LEU A 214 7.54 13.80 10.58
CA LEU A 214 7.45 12.61 11.44
C LEU A 214 6.23 12.63 12.37
N GLU A 215 5.57 13.77 12.55
CA GLU A 215 4.33 13.89 13.32
C GLU A 215 3.10 13.48 12.50
N MET A 216 3.21 13.46 11.17
CA MET A 216 2.13 13.02 10.29
C MET A 216 1.77 11.56 10.58
N SER A 217 0.49 11.23 10.64
CA SER A 217 0.10 9.83 10.72
C SER A 217 0.45 9.11 9.41
N ILE A 218 0.81 7.84 9.50
CA ILE A 218 1.03 7.01 8.30
C ILE A 218 -0.30 6.89 7.58
N GLY A 219 -0.30 7.10 6.26
CA GLY A 219 -1.47 7.17 5.39
C GLY A 219 -2.08 8.54 5.23
N GLU A 220 -1.63 9.54 5.98
CA GLU A 220 -2.17 10.88 5.85
C GLU A 220 -1.31 11.72 4.90
N ARG A 221 -1.99 12.62 4.18
CA ARG A 221 -1.40 13.71 3.44
C ARG A 221 -1.60 15.05 4.13
N TYR A 222 -0.64 15.94 3.96
CA TYR A 222 -0.62 17.32 4.43
C TYR A 222 -0.16 18.19 3.26
N VAL A 223 -0.85 19.31 3.01
CA VAL A 223 -0.47 20.22 1.92
C VAL A 223 0.18 21.46 2.51
N PHE A 224 1.43 21.70 2.12
CA PHE A 224 2.19 22.88 2.47
C PHE A 224 2.04 23.94 1.37
N SER A 225 1.78 25.19 1.74
CA SER A 225 1.56 26.26 0.77
C SER A 225 2.08 27.61 1.23
N ASN A 226 2.28 28.50 0.26
CA ASN A 226 2.47 29.93 0.47
C ASN A 226 1.15 30.69 0.65
N ARG A 227 0.01 30.04 0.38
CA ARG A 227 -1.33 30.55 0.66
C ARG A 227 -1.73 30.23 2.10
N ARG A 228 -2.68 31.00 2.62
CA ARG A 228 -3.26 30.79 3.96
C ARG A 228 -4.50 29.91 3.86
N GLY A 229 -4.69 29.07 4.87
CA GLY A 229 -5.86 28.22 4.98
C GLY A 229 -5.83 27.40 6.25
N ARG A 230 -6.99 27.10 6.83
CA ARG A 230 -7.11 26.18 7.97
C ARG A 230 -6.50 24.79 7.71
N TYR A 231 -6.61 24.28 6.49
CA TYR A 231 -6.13 22.94 6.10
C TYR A 231 -4.77 22.99 5.37
N LEU A 232 -4.19 24.18 5.22
CA LEU A 232 -2.87 24.38 4.62
C LEU A 232 -1.82 24.54 5.72
N MET A 233 -0.71 23.82 5.58
CA MET A 233 0.48 24.03 6.39
C MET A 233 1.33 25.15 5.76
N PRO A 234 1.90 26.08 6.55
CA PRO A 234 2.72 27.15 5.99
C PRO A 234 4.07 26.61 5.50
N LEU A 235 4.47 26.99 4.29
CA LEU A 235 5.87 26.87 3.84
C LEU A 235 6.71 27.93 4.56
N LYS A 236 7.48 27.50 5.58
CA LYS A 236 8.31 28.39 6.42
C LYS A 236 9.64 28.75 5.76
N MET A 237 9.61 29.24 4.52
CA MET A 237 10.80 29.62 3.74
C MET A 237 10.49 30.79 2.81
N ASN A 238 11.54 31.47 2.32
CA ASN A 238 11.37 32.56 1.35
C ASN A 238 11.22 31.98 -0.06
N LEU A 239 9.99 31.95 -0.56
CA LEU A 239 9.65 31.33 -1.85
C LEU A 239 9.88 32.23 -3.05
N GLN A 240 9.93 33.55 -2.86
CA GLN A 240 9.99 34.51 -3.96
C GLN A 240 11.19 34.24 -4.91
N PRO A 241 12.43 34.05 -4.42
CA PRO A 241 13.57 33.78 -5.30
C PRO A 241 13.43 32.45 -6.04
N LEU A 242 12.85 31.43 -5.40
CA LEU A 242 12.64 30.11 -5.99
C LEU A 242 11.62 30.16 -7.13
N LEU A 243 10.55 30.92 -6.95
CA LEU A 243 9.49 31.09 -7.96
C LEU A 243 9.95 31.94 -9.15
N GLU A 244 10.71 33.00 -8.90
CA GLU A 244 11.31 33.81 -9.98
C GLU A 244 12.33 33.01 -10.79
N GLN A 245 13.09 32.13 -10.13
CA GLN A 245 14.00 31.23 -10.80
C GLN A 245 13.25 30.16 -11.61
N TYR A 246 12.26 29.49 -11.02
CA TYR A 246 11.38 28.56 -11.72
C TYR A 246 10.78 29.19 -12.98
N TRP A 247 10.23 30.40 -12.86
CA TRP A 247 9.60 31.09 -13.97
C TRP A 247 10.59 31.40 -15.09
N ARG A 248 11.79 31.92 -14.77
CA ARG A 248 12.84 32.19 -15.76
C ARG A 248 13.31 30.92 -16.48
N GLU A 249 13.58 29.85 -15.71
CA GLU A 249 14.02 28.57 -16.27
C GLU A 249 12.94 27.97 -17.18
N ARG A 250 11.67 28.06 -16.80
CA ARG A 250 10.53 27.56 -17.60
C ARG A 250 10.40 28.30 -18.94
N GLN A 251 10.50 29.63 -18.92
CA GLN A 251 10.50 30.46 -20.13
C GLN A 251 11.65 30.07 -21.06
N MET A 252 12.86 29.94 -20.52
CA MET A 252 14.05 29.55 -21.28
C MET A 252 13.91 28.17 -21.92
N VAL A 253 13.48 27.15 -21.15
CA VAL A 253 13.25 25.80 -21.68
C VAL A 253 12.23 25.81 -22.80
N TYR A 254 11.09 26.48 -22.60
CA TYR A 254 10.05 26.57 -23.62
C TYR A 254 10.58 27.22 -24.91
N HIS A 255 11.20 28.40 -24.80
CA HIS A 255 11.68 29.14 -25.97
C HIS A 255 12.77 28.40 -26.75
N LEU A 256 13.71 27.73 -26.07
CA LEU A 256 14.79 27.00 -26.73
C LEU A 256 14.32 25.70 -27.39
N LEU A 257 13.38 24.98 -26.76
CA LEU A 257 12.83 23.74 -27.33
C LEU A 257 11.78 24.00 -28.41
N ASN A 258 11.09 25.15 -28.40
CA ASN A 258 10.07 25.51 -29.38
C ASN A 258 10.52 26.61 -30.36
N HIS A 259 11.81 26.95 -30.41
CA HIS A 259 12.32 27.95 -31.34
C HIS A 259 12.00 27.54 -32.79
N PRO A 260 11.46 28.43 -33.65
CA PRO A 260 11.03 28.05 -35.00
C PRO A 260 12.11 27.40 -35.87
N ASN A 261 13.37 27.81 -35.70
CA ASN A 261 14.50 27.36 -36.53
C ASN A 261 15.49 26.44 -35.80
N GLU A 262 15.43 26.41 -34.47
CA GLU A 262 16.44 25.71 -33.66
C GLU A 262 15.81 24.77 -32.63
N GLY A 263 14.48 24.76 -32.49
CA GLY A 263 13.76 23.93 -31.55
C GLY A 263 13.72 22.47 -31.98
N LEU A 264 13.02 21.66 -31.19
CA LEU A 264 12.72 20.28 -31.54
C LEU A 264 11.81 20.25 -32.78
N ASP A 265 12.11 19.34 -33.71
CA ASP A 265 11.23 19.10 -34.85
C ASP A 265 9.92 18.44 -34.37
N LYS A 266 8.86 19.24 -34.25
CA LYS A 266 7.54 18.79 -33.80
C LYS A 266 6.92 17.75 -34.72
N SER A 267 7.23 17.79 -36.02
CA SER A 267 6.70 16.84 -36.99
C SER A 267 7.34 15.46 -36.80
N LEU A 268 8.65 15.43 -36.60
CA LEU A 268 9.41 14.20 -36.33
C LEU A 268 9.06 13.63 -34.95
N LEU A 269 8.94 14.49 -33.94
CA LEU A 269 8.48 14.09 -32.62
C LEU A 269 7.09 13.45 -32.70
N ARG A 270 6.14 14.09 -33.40
CA ARG A 270 4.80 13.54 -33.64
C ARG A 270 4.87 12.19 -34.35
N GLN A 271 5.69 12.08 -35.38
CA GLN A 271 5.87 10.84 -36.13
C GLN A 271 6.38 9.71 -35.22
N VAL A 272 7.44 9.94 -34.45
CA VAL A 272 7.95 8.96 -33.48
C VAL A 272 6.86 8.52 -32.51
N TYR A 273 6.02 9.43 -32.01
CA TYR A 273 4.92 9.07 -31.12
C TYR A 273 3.78 8.28 -31.78
N GLU A 274 3.50 8.59 -33.05
CA GLU A 274 2.56 7.83 -33.87
C GLU A 274 3.11 6.42 -34.17
N ASP A 275 4.41 6.30 -34.44
CA ASP A 275 5.11 5.03 -34.70
C ASP A 275 5.21 4.18 -33.41
N LEU A 276 5.35 4.82 -32.24
CA LEU A 276 5.34 4.17 -30.92
C LEU A 276 3.94 3.80 -30.42
N LYS A 277 2.88 3.98 -31.23
CA LYS A 277 1.56 3.44 -30.90
C LYS A 277 1.63 1.92 -30.90
N SER A 278 1.60 1.33 -29.72
CA SER A 278 1.44 -0.13 -29.57
C SER A 278 0.23 -0.63 -30.38
N GLU A 279 0.31 -1.85 -30.93
CA GLU A 279 -0.82 -2.54 -31.60
C GLU A 279 -2.09 -2.59 -30.71
N ASN A 280 -1.92 -2.44 -29.39
CA ASN A 280 -3.00 -2.41 -28.40
C ASN A 280 -3.65 -1.02 -28.23
N GLY A 281 -3.26 -0.02 -29.05
CA GLY A 281 -3.82 1.33 -29.02
C GLY A 281 -3.43 2.15 -27.78
N THR A 282 -2.54 1.63 -26.93
CA THR A 282 -2.02 2.38 -25.77
C THR A 282 -0.98 3.35 -26.29
N ARG A 283 -1.32 4.63 -26.31
CA ARG A 283 -0.43 5.70 -26.78
C ARG A 283 0.55 6.04 -25.66
N MET A 284 1.85 6.07 -25.96
CA MET A 284 2.80 6.72 -25.06
C MET A 284 2.54 8.22 -25.13
N HIS A 285 2.29 8.85 -23.97
CA HIS A 285 2.04 10.28 -23.91
C HIS A 285 3.38 11.02 -23.87
N PHE A 286 3.70 11.84 -24.89
CA PHE A 286 4.76 12.84 -24.76
C PHE A 286 4.36 13.79 -23.63
N ASP A 287 5.32 14.14 -22.78
CA ASP A 287 5.10 15.13 -21.74
C ASP A 287 4.84 16.49 -22.42
N SER A 288 3.56 16.78 -22.67
CA SER A 288 3.07 18.03 -23.28
C SER A 288 3.59 19.28 -22.58
N TYR A 289 4.07 19.12 -21.34
CA TYR A 289 4.85 20.09 -20.60
C TYR A 289 5.83 20.90 -21.45
N PHE A 290 6.68 20.26 -22.26
CA PHE A 290 7.68 20.99 -23.04
C PHE A 290 7.08 21.80 -24.20
N LEU A 291 5.82 21.55 -24.58
CA LEU A 291 5.11 22.19 -25.68
C LEU A 291 4.08 23.23 -25.21
N THR A 292 3.64 23.18 -23.95
CA THR A 292 2.72 24.17 -23.39
C THR A 292 3.44 25.49 -23.14
N GLU A 293 2.88 26.58 -23.67
CA GLU A 293 3.37 27.93 -23.41
C GLU A 293 3.28 28.26 -21.90
N PRO A 294 4.36 28.72 -21.27
CA PRO A 294 4.34 29.08 -19.87
C PRO A 294 3.57 30.38 -19.60
N SER A 295 3.06 30.53 -18.38
CA SER A 295 2.38 31.76 -17.95
C SER A 295 3.28 32.99 -18.10
N GLN A 296 2.68 34.09 -18.57
CA GLN A 296 3.33 35.40 -18.69
C GLN A 296 3.75 36.00 -17.34
N HIS A 297 3.23 35.47 -16.24
CA HIS A 297 3.52 35.96 -14.90
C HIS A 297 4.10 34.84 -14.02
N PRO A 298 4.94 35.18 -13.02
CA PRO A 298 5.39 34.23 -12.03
C PRO A 298 4.19 33.56 -11.34
N PRO A 299 4.27 32.25 -11.03
CA PRO A 299 3.21 31.56 -10.33
C PRO A 299 3.02 32.15 -8.94
N GLN A 300 1.77 32.28 -8.51
CA GLN A 300 1.42 32.90 -7.22
C GLN A 300 1.07 31.87 -6.15
N GLY A 301 0.75 30.63 -6.54
CA GLY A 301 0.40 29.55 -5.63
C GLY A 301 1.33 28.35 -5.77
N ILE A 302 1.87 27.90 -4.64
CA ILE A 302 2.54 26.60 -4.54
C ILE A 302 1.76 25.73 -3.57
N TYR A 303 1.54 24.47 -3.94
CA TYR A 303 0.97 23.46 -3.08
C TYR A 303 1.87 22.23 -3.12
N LEU A 304 2.60 22.01 -2.04
CA LEU A 304 3.42 20.83 -1.83
C LEU A 304 2.61 19.83 -1.00
N GLU A 305 1.98 18.88 -1.66
CA GLU A 305 1.38 17.73 -1.01
C GLU A 305 2.49 16.80 -0.50
N VAL A 306 2.42 16.47 0.79
CA VAL A 306 3.31 15.50 1.42
C VAL A 306 2.44 14.39 1.98
N LYS A 307 2.64 13.16 1.49
CA LYS A 307 1.94 11.96 1.95
C LYS A 307 2.92 11.04 2.65
N ARG A 308 2.58 10.54 3.84
CA ARG A 308 3.42 9.58 4.57
C ARG A 308 2.95 8.15 4.30
N ASP A 309 3.55 7.48 3.33
CA ASP A 309 3.18 6.10 2.96
C ASP A 309 3.64 5.05 3.98
N GLY A 310 4.76 5.30 4.66
CA GLY A 310 5.39 4.36 5.58
C GLY A 310 5.91 5.00 6.86
N ILE A 311 6.58 4.21 7.70
CA ILE A 311 7.24 4.75 8.89
C ILE A 311 8.34 5.74 8.48
N ASP A 312 9.07 5.41 7.43
CA ASP A 312 10.22 6.14 6.91
C ASP A 312 10.09 6.49 5.43
N SER A 313 8.87 6.53 4.89
CA SER A 313 8.62 6.77 3.47
C SER A 313 7.57 7.87 3.27
N PHE A 314 7.90 8.81 2.38
CA PHE A 314 7.13 10.01 2.07
C PHE A 314 7.07 10.20 0.55
N ASN A 315 5.88 10.51 0.04
CA ASN A 315 5.69 11.05 -1.29
C ASN A 315 5.52 12.56 -1.19
N PHE A 316 6.22 13.27 -2.06
CA PHE A 316 6.08 14.69 -2.25
C PHE A 316 5.53 14.91 -3.64
N GLU A 317 4.48 15.71 -3.72
CA GLU A 317 3.89 16.12 -4.98
C GLU A 317 3.75 17.64 -4.98
N LEU A 318 4.44 18.29 -5.89
CA LEU A 318 4.43 19.73 -6.06
C LEU A 318 3.43 20.09 -7.15
N LEU A 319 2.47 20.95 -6.81
CA LEU A 319 1.60 21.61 -7.77
C LEU A 319 1.93 23.10 -7.79
N VAL A 320 2.23 23.61 -8.98
CA VAL A 320 2.44 25.04 -9.22
C VAL A 320 1.20 25.57 -9.92
N VAL A 321 0.59 26.60 -9.32
CA VAL A 321 -0.64 27.21 -9.84
C VAL A 321 -0.36 28.66 -10.24
N ALA A 322 -0.69 28.97 -11.49
CA ALA A 322 -0.73 30.32 -12.02
C ALA A 322 -2.17 30.72 -12.31
N GLU A 323 -2.46 32.01 -12.38
CA GLU A 323 -3.73 32.51 -12.90
C GLU A 323 -3.54 32.82 -14.39
N SER A 324 -4.32 32.17 -15.27
CA SER A 324 -4.35 32.52 -16.70
C SER A 324 -5.20 33.76 -16.95
N ALA A 325 -6.22 33.96 -16.13
CA ALA A 325 -7.07 35.14 -16.03
C ALA A 325 -7.57 35.29 -14.58
N PRO A 326 -8.08 36.47 -14.17
CA PRO A 326 -8.61 36.66 -12.81
C PRO A 326 -9.64 35.58 -12.45
N GLY A 327 -9.35 34.77 -11.43
CA GLY A 327 -10.21 33.68 -10.98
C GLY A 327 -10.20 32.41 -11.84
N GLN A 328 -9.33 32.31 -12.85
CA GLN A 328 -9.09 31.11 -13.65
C GLN A 328 -7.70 30.56 -13.37
N PRO A 329 -7.55 29.73 -12.32
CA PRO A 329 -6.30 29.06 -12.07
C PRO A 329 -6.06 27.97 -13.10
N VAL A 330 -4.82 27.89 -13.55
CA VAL A 330 -4.34 26.78 -14.37
C VAL A 330 -3.23 26.11 -13.59
N GLU A 331 -3.35 24.79 -13.40
CA GLU A 331 -2.22 23.97 -12.98
C GLU A 331 -1.19 24.00 -14.10
N VAL A 332 -0.06 24.65 -13.85
CA VAL A 332 0.99 24.84 -14.87
C VAL A 332 2.09 23.78 -14.76
N GLU A 333 2.16 23.08 -13.62
CA GLU A 333 3.19 22.08 -13.37
C GLU A 333 2.79 21.12 -12.24
N ARG A 334 3.14 19.84 -12.45
CA ARG A 334 3.13 18.80 -11.43
C ARG A 334 4.48 18.07 -11.40
N ALA A 335 5.08 18.00 -10.22
CA ALA A 335 6.34 17.28 -9.98
C ALA A 335 6.18 16.31 -8.82
N TRP A 336 6.91 15.19 -8.85
CA TRP A 336 6.81 14.14 -7.85
C TRP A 336 8.20 13.68 -7.38
N PHE A 337 8.31 13.42 -6.08
CA PHE A 337 9.53 12.91 -5.46
C PHE A 337 9.17 11.91 -4.36
N HIS A 338 9.79 10.74 -4.40
CA HIS A 338 9.68 9.74 -3.34
C HIS A 338 10.91 9.79 -2.45
N LEU A 339 10.72 10.01 -1.17
CA LEU A 339 11.79 9.93 -0.17
C LEU A 339 11.53 8.73 0.73
N ALA A 340 12.51 7.83 0.82
CA ALA A 340 12.49 6.83 1.87
C ALA A 340 13.82 6.81 2.62
N GLY A 341 13.77 6.66 3.94
CA GLY A 341 14.98 6.54 4.77
C GLY A 341 15.82 5.31 4.43
N TRP A 342 15.28 4.39 3.62
CA TRP A 342 15.93 3.18 3.14
C TRP A 342 16.25 3.19 1.63
N SER A 343 15.94 4.26 0.89
CA SER A 343 16.10 4.33 -0.58
C SER A 343 17.54 4.50 -1.08
N ASP A 344 18.55 4.18 -0.27
CA ASP A 344 19.94 4.16 -0.73
C ASP A 344 20.12 3.07 -1.81
N SER A 345 19.92 3.46 -3.07
CA SER A 345 19.86 2.57 -4.23
C SER A 345 21.23 1.98 -4.55
N SER A 346 22.31 2.69 -4.22
CA SER A 346 23.70 2.29 -4.40
C SER A 346 24.19 1.17 -3.48
N GLU A 347 23.50 0.90 -2.36
CA GLU A 347 23.97 -0.04 -1.32
C GLU A 347 23.26 -1.39 -1.29
N HIS A 348 22.36 -1.68 -2.24
CA HIS A 348 21.58 -2.93 -2.24
C HIS A 348 22.46 -4.20 -2.18
N GLY A 349 23.68 -4.16 -2.75
CA GLY A 349 24.60 -5.30 -2.75
C GLY A 349 25.19 -5.66 -1.38
N ASN A 350 25.45 -4.68 -0.52
CA ASN A 350 26.14 -4.89 0.78
C ASN A 350 25.21 -4.75 1.99
N ARG A 351 23.97 -4.27 1.82
CA ARG A 351 23.05 -4.00 2.94
C ARG A 351 22.80 -5.22 3.83
N LEU A 352 22.50 -6.37 3.23
CA LEU A 352 22.26 -7.60 3.99
C LEU A 352 23.50 -7.99 4.80
N GLN A 353 24.69 -7.78 4.22
CA GLN A 353 25.97 -8.06 4.86
C GLN A 353 26.20 -7.13 6.07
N GLU A 354 26.01 -5.83 5.89
CA GLU A 354 26.23 -4.82 6.94
C GLU A 354 25.19 -4.93 8.06
N ALA A 355 23.91 -5.05 7.72
CA ALA A 355 22.82 -5.10 8.69
C ALA A 355 22.88 -6.34 9.59
N LEU A 356 23.45 -7.44 9.09
CA LEU A 356 23.61 -8.69 9.82
C LEU A 356 25.05 -8.94 10.29
N ASN A 357 25.96 -7.99 10.05
CA ASN A 357 27.39 -8.11 10.34
C ASN A 357 27.97 -9.46 9.87
N LEU A 358 27.86 -9.72 8.57
CA LEU A 358 28.33 -10.94 7.90
C LEU A 358 29.68 -10.69 7.20
N THR A 359 30.52 -11.72 7.13
CA THR A 359 31.61 -11.74 6.14
C THR A 359 31.06 -12.08 4.75
N PRO A 360 31.77 -11.78 3.64
CA PRO A 360 31.35 -12.19 2.30
C PRO A 360 31.10 -13.70 2.15
N GLU A 361 31.89 -14.52 2.83
CA GLU A 361 31.74 -15.97 2.86
C GLU A 361 30.45 -16.37 3.59
N GLN A 362 30.18 -15.76 4.74
CA GLN A 362 28.95 -16.00 5.49
C GLN A 362 27.72 -15.53 4.70
N LEU A 363 27.80 -14.41 3.98
CA LEU A 363 26.72 -13.95 3.11
C LEU A 363 26.44 -14.98 2.01
N THR A 364 27.49 -15.48 1.35
CA THR A 364 27.37 -16.52 0.32
C THR A 364 26.71 -17.78 0.88
N GLN A 365 27.15 -18.24 2.06
CA GLN A 365 26.57 -19.39 2.75
C GLN A 365 25.11 -19.17 3.15
N LEU A 366 24.78 -17.97 3.66
CA LEU A 366 23.44 -17.60 4.09
C LEU A 366 22.45 -17.57 2.92
N VAL A 367 22.86 -17.05 1.76
CA VAL A 367 22.04 -17.06 0.53
C VAL A 367 21.78 -18.49 0.04
N GLN A 368 22.71 -19.41 0.29
CA GLN A 368 22.56 -20.82 -0.03
C GLN A 368 21.83 -21.64 1.04
N THR A 369 21.68 -21.13 2.26
CA THR A 369 21.07 -21.89 3.36
C THR A 369 19.56 -22.02 3.15
N PRO A 370 18.99 -23.24 3.06
CA PRO A 370 17.55 -23.43 3.04
C PRO A 370 16.96 -23.18 4.44
N VAL A 371 15.72 -22.68 4.48
CA VAL A 371 14.93 -22.55 5.70
C VAL A 371 14.38 -23.91 6.07
N GLU A 372 14.54 -24.29 7.33
CA GLU A 372 14.04 -25.55 7.87
C GLU A 372 12.58 -25.35 8.31
N TRP A 373 11.64 -25.75 7.46
CA TRP A 373 10.22 -25.67 7.79
C TRP A 373 9.86 -26.66 8.90
N SER A 374 9.15 -26.17 9.91
CA SER A 374 8.55 -27.03 10.92
C SER A 374 7.37 -27.80 10.32
N GLN A 375 7.03 -28.95 10.92
CA GLN A 375 5.85 -29.73 10.54
C GLN A 375 4.57 -28.88 10.54
N ARG A 376 4.46 -27.90 11.45
CA ARG A 376 3.31 -26.98 11.52
C ARG A 376 3.25 -26.05 10.31
N THR A 377 4.40 -25.52 9.87
CA THR A 377 4.49 -24.69 8.66
C THR A 377 4.20 -25.51 7.42
N GLU A 378 4.71 -26.74 7.32
CA GLU A 378 4.38 -27.65 6.20
C GLU A 378 2.87 -27.93 6.14
N GLN A 379 2.24 -28.26 7.28
CA GLN A 379 0.79 -28.44 7.36
C GLN A 379 0.01 -27.18 6.96
N PHE A 380 0.50 -25.99 7.35
CA PHE A 380 -0.09 -24.73 6.91
C PHE A 380 0.03 -24.56 5.40
N LEU A 381 1.23 -24.75 4.83
CA LEU A 381 1.48 -24.60 3.40
C LEU A 381 0.63 -25.60 2.59
N ASP A 382 0.58 -26.85 3.02
CA ASP A 382 -0.26 -27.87 2.42
C ASP A 382 -1.74 -27.52 2.49
N ALA A 383 -2.23 -27.04 3.64
CA ALA A 383 -3.61 -26.57 3.79
C ALA A 383 -3.88 -25.35 2.90
N TYR A 384 -2.95 -24.40 2.85
CA TYR A 384 -3.04 -23.19 2.02
C TYR A 384 -3.11 -23.54 0.53
N HIS A 385 -2.19 -24.38 0.05
CA HIS A 385 -2.18 -24.86 -1.32
C HIS A 385 -3.39 -25.74 -1.62
N SER A 386 -3.83 -26.57 -0.68
CA SER A 386 -5.03 -27.39 -0.84
C SER A 386 -6.28 -26.53 -0.93
N LEU A 387 -6.45 -25.51 -0.09
CA LEU A 387 -7.56 -24.56 -0.19
C LEU A 387 -7.53 -23.82 -1.54
N ARG A 388 -6.35 -23.41 -2.00
CA ARG A 388 -6.17 -22.76 -3.31
C ARG A 388 -6.44 -23.70 -4.50
N ARG A 389 -6.11 -24.99 -4.38
CA ARG A 389 -6.31 -26.02 -5.42
C ARG A 389 -7.73 -26.57 -5.44
N ALA A 390 -8.23 -27.01 -4.29
CA ALA A 390 -9.51 -27.70 -4.13
C ALA A 390 -10.69 -26.79 -4.46
N ARG A 391 -10.56 -25.46 -4.26
CA ARG A 391 -11.60 -24.45 -4.52
C ARG A 391 -12.92 -24.67 -3.76
N GLU A 392 -13.07 -25.74 -2.99
CA GLU A 392 -14.21 -26.10 -2.16
C GLU A 392 -13.67 -26.73 -0.88
N SER A 393 -13.48 -25.95 0.18
CA SER A 393 -13.38 -26.55 1.51
C SER A 393 -13.97 -25.60 2.55
N THR A 394 -15.30 -25.61 2.62
CA THR A 394 -15.95 -25.46 3.91
C THR A 394 -15.94 -26.84 4.58
N PRO A 395 -15.31 -26.99 5.76
CA PRO A 395 -14.80 -25.94 6.66
C PRO A 395 -13.35 -25.49 6.41
N LEU A 396 -13.01 -24.27 6.86
CA LEU A 396 -11.65 -23.74 6.90
C LEU A 396 -10.78 -24.66 7.78
N PRO A 397 -9.65 -25.20 7.29
CA PRO A 397 -8.73 -25.95 8.12
C PRO A 397 -8.29 -25.15 9.36
N GLU A 398 -8.22 -25.78 10.53
CA GLU A 398 -7.82 -25.11 11.79
C GLU A 398 -6.43 -24.45 11.71
N THR A 399 -5.53 -24.99 10.87
CA THR A 399 -4.21 -24.41 10.61
C THR A 399 -4.29 -23.07 9.88
N LEU A 400 -5.35 -22.83 9.11
CA LEU A 400 -5.63 -21.58 8.41
C LEU A 400 -6.57 -20.65 9.20
N ASP A 401 -6.92 -20.97 10.44
CA ASP A 401 -7.71 -20.08 11.29
C ASP A 401 -6.77 -19.22 12.17
N PRO A 402 -6.71 -17.89 11.98
CA PRO A 402 -5.81 -17.03 12.75
C PRO A 402 -6.13 -16.97 14.25
N ALA A 403 -7.34 -17.34 14.68
CA ALA A 403 -7.69 -17.43 16.10
C ALA A 403 -7.18 -18.74 16.74
N ARG A 404 -6.96 -19.79 15.95
CA ARG A 404 -6.46 -21.09 16.40
C ARG A 404 -4.95 -21.23 16.22
N THR A 405 -4.43 -20.63 15.17
CA THR A 405 -3.01 -20.66 14.81
C THR A 405 -2.45 -19.26 14.72
N GLU A 406 -1.50 -18.92 15.59
CA GLU A 406 -0.77 -17.66 15.52
C GLU A 406 0.10 -17.65 14.24
N PRO A 407 -0.17 -16.77 13.27
CA PRO A 407 0.48 -16.86 11.95
C PRO A 407 1.98 -16.59 12.01
N LEU A 408 2.42 -15.75 12.95
CA LEU A 408 3.84 -15.48 13.18
C LEU A 408 4.59 -16.68 13.79
N SER A 409 3.86 -17.70 14.29
CA SER A 409 4.42 -18.96 14.80
C SER A 409 4.84 -19.93 13.69
N LEU A 410 4.63 -19.57 12.42
CA LEU A 410 4.87 -20.42 11.25
C LEU A 410 6.15 -19.95 10.52
N ILE A 411 6.04 -19.51 9.26
CA ILE A 411 7.16 -19.08 8.42
C ILE A 411 8.09 -18.07 9.13
N PRO A 412 7.61 -16.98 9.77
CA PRO A 412 8.52 -16.05 10.44
C PRO A 412 9.32 -16.69 11.57
N THR A 413 8.73 -17.63 12.30
CA THR A 413 9.43 -18.39 13.35
C THR A 413 10.51 -19.28 12.75
N ASP A 414 10.17 -20.07 11.73
CA ASP A 414 11.10 -21.03 11.13
C ASP A 414 12.30 -20.34 10.45
N VAL A 415 12.05 -19.21 9.77
CA VAL A 415 13.10 -18.37 9.18
C VAL A 415 14.05 -17.85 10.26
N LEU A 416 13.53 -17.27 11.35
CA LEU A 416 14.35 -16.70 12.42
C LEU A 416 15.09 -17.76 13.23
N LEU A 417 14.50 -18.94 13.45
CA LEU A 417 15.17 -20.07 14.08
C LEU A 417 16.28 -20.63 13.20
N THR A 418 16.05 -20.75 11.89
CA THR A 418 17.09 -21.15 10.92
C THR A 418 18.25 -20.14 10.96
N TYR A 419 17.97 -18.84 11.00
CA TYR A 419 19.01 -17.82 11.13
C TYR A 419 19.76 -17.90 12.47
N ALA A 420 19.06 -18.13 13.58
CA ALA A 420 19.69 -18.30 14.89
C ALA A 420 20.63 -19.52 14.90
N ARG A 421 20.23 -20.64 14.29
CA ARG A 421 21.07 -21.84 14.10
C ARG A 421 22.27 -21.55 13.21
N PHE A 422 22.07 -20.85 12.09
CA PHE A 422 23.15 -20.41 11.19
C PHE A 422 24.21 -19.59 11.94
N ARG A 423 23.79 -18.73 12.87
CA ARG A 423 24.69 -17.95 13.74
C ARG A 423 25.18 -18.71 14.98
N ASN A 424 24.68 -19.93 15.22
CA ASN A 424 24.91 -20.69 16.45
C ASN A 424 24.61 -19.87 17.72
N ARG A 425 23.46 -19.18 17.75
CA ARG A 425 23.01 -18.33 18.86
C ARG A 425 21.63 -18.74 19.35
N SER A 426 21.35 -18.42 20.61
CA SER A 426 19.96 -18.31 21.09
C SER A 426 19.29 -17.09 20.47
N ILE A 427 17.95 -17.04 20.48
CA ILE A 427 17.19 -15.90 19.94
C ILE A 427 16.10 -15.44 20.90
N VAL A 428 15.97 -14.11 21.00
CA VAL A 428 14.83 -13.43 21.64
C VAL A 428 14.35 -12.37 20.66
N ALA A 429 13.10 -12.48 20.20
CA ALA A 429 12.59 -11.62 19.14
C ALA A 429 11.17 -11.10 19.41
N LEU A 430 10.90 -9.86 19.00
CA LEU A 430 9.57 -9.25 18.91
C LEU A 430 9.16 -9.23 17.44
N LEU A 431 8.11 -9.96 17.08
CA LEU A 431 7.73 -10.16 15.68
C LEU A 431 6.53 -9.28 15.35
N PRO A 432 6.63 -8.24 14.50
CA PRO A 432 5.46 -7.46 14.07
C PRO A 432 4.60 -8.24 13.06
N ASP A 433 3.31 -7.91 12.95
CA ASP A 433 2.38 -8.56 12.00
C ASP A 433 2.82 -8.36 10.53
N SER A 434 3.65 -7.33 10.25
CA SER A 434 4.24 -7.09 8.92
C SER A 434 5.13 -8.23 8.42
N LEU A 435 5.68 -9.07 9.31
CA LEU A 435 6.44 -10.26 8.91
C LEU A 435 5.57 -11.32 8.21
N CYS A 436 4.24 -11.22 8.28
CA CYS A 436 3.35 -12.06 7.46
C CYS A 436 3.52 -11.81 5.95
N GLY A 437 4.20 -10.74 5.54
CA GLY A 437 4.60 -10.55 4.15
C GLY A 437 5.52 -11.65 3.62
N TRP A 438 6.19 -12.41 4.50
CA TRP A 438 7.02 -13.55 4.13
C TRP A 438 6.22 -14.77 3.64
N PHE A 439 4.91 -14.81 3.86
CA PHE A 439 4.09 -15.88 3.29
C PHE A 439 4.04 -15.80 1.77
N THR A 440 4.00 -14.59 1.19
CA THR A 440 3.96 -14.38 -0.27
C THR A 440 5.08 -15.12 -1.00
N PRO A 441 6.38 -14.88 -0.73
CA PRO A 441 7.46 -15.62 -1.39
C PRO A 441 7.51 -17.12 -1.03
N ALA A 442 6.89 -17.54 0.07
CA ALA A 442 6.81 -18.95 0.43
C ALA A 442 5.72 -19.72 -0.33
N VAL A 443 4.59 -19.05 -0.66
CA VAL A 443 3.40 -19.69 -1.26
C VAL A 443 3.22 -19.45 -2.76
N GLU A 444 3.83 -18.41 -3.34
CA GLU A 444 3.74 -18.16 -4.78
C GLU A 444 4.56 -19.21 -5.53
N ASP A 445 3.90 -20.05 -6.34
CA ASP A 445 4.35 -21.31 -6.96
C ASP A 445 5.35 -21.16 -8.14
N GLU A 446 6.15 -22.20 -8.43
CA GLU A 446 7.30 -22.23 -9.38
C GLU A 446 6.85 -22.19 -10.84
N SER A 447 5.55 -22.07 -11.07
CA SER A 447 4.90 -22.36 -12.33
C SER A 447 4.78 -21.16 -13.28
N ASN A 448 5.44 -20.02 -12.98
CA ASN A 448 5.67 -18.99 -14.00
C ASN A 448 7.08 -19.12 -14.61
N PRO A 449 7.24 -19.86 -15.72
CA PRO A 449 8.53 -20.13 -16.35
C PRO A 449 9.17 -18.91 -17.02
N SER A 450 8.48 -17.77 -17.09
CA SER A 450 8.96 -16.55 -17.75
C SER A 450 9.94 -15.71 -16.92
N ASP A 451 10.06 -15.98 -15.61
CA ASP A 451 10.92 -15.20 -14.73
C ASP A 451 12.29 -15.88 -14.58
N SER A 452 13.28 -15.42 -15.35
CA SER A 452 14.65 -15.94 -15.39
C SER A 452 15.51 -15.48 -14.21
N GLN A 453 15.00 -14.59 -13.34
CA GLN A 453 15.71 -14.06 -12.16
C GLN A 453 15.20 -14.63 -10.83
N ARG A 454 14.90 -15.94 -10.79
CA ARG A 454 14.38 -16.58 -9.56
C ARG A 454 15.34 -16.47 -8.39
N ARG A 455 14.95 -15.70 -7.36
CA ARG A 455 15.43 -15.92 -5.99
C ARG A 455 15.03 -17.35 -5.60
N PRO A 456 15.95 -18.24 -5.19
CA PRO A 456 15.57 -19.61 -4.90
C PRO A 456 14.63 -19.64 -3.69
N ARG A 457 13.48 -20.33 -3.82
CA ARG A 457 12.51 -20.46 -2.73
C ARG A 457 13.12 -21.02 -1.47
N GLY A 458 12.58 -20.61 -0.34
CA GLY A 458 13.00 -21.16 0.95
C GLY A 458 14.45 -20.86 1.28
N ARG A 459 15.14 -19.96 0.57
CA ARG A 459 16.48 -19.55 0.94
C ARG A 459 16.41 -18.47 2.00
N LEU A 460 17.21 -18.64 3.03
CA LEU A 460 17.26 -17.76 4.18
C LEU A 460 17.56 -16.31 3.77
N GLY A 461 18.46 -16.11 2.81
CA GLY A 461 18.81 -14.78 2.28
C GLY A 461 17.63 -13.99 1.73
N ALA A 462 16.67 -14.64 1.04
CA ALA A 462 15.53 -13.93 0.46
C ALA A 462 14.59 -13.33 1.52
N TYR A 463 14.40 -14.02 2.64
CA TYR A 463 13.58 -13.52 3.75
C TYR A 463 14.31 -12.46 4.56
N LEU A 464 15.61 -12.66 4.81
CA LEU A 464 16.41 -11.71 5.59
C LEU A 464 16.65 -10.41 4.82
N ASP A 465 16.75 -10.45 3.49
CA ASP A 465 16.77 -9.27 2.63
C ASP A 465 15.52 -8.40 2.86
N LEU A 466 14.32 -9.01 2.93
CA LEU A 466 13.10 -8.29 3.31
C LEU A 466 13.11 -7.84 4.79
N ALA A 467 13.70 -8.65 5.67
CA ALA A 467 13.74 -8.38 7.11
C ALA A 467 14.54 -7.12 7.45
N VAL A 468 15.73 -6.94 6.87
CA VAL A 468 16.66 -5.85 7.23
C VAL A 468 16.10 -4.45 6.97
N HIS A 469 15.04 -4.35 6.16
CA HIS A 469 14.31 -3.11 5.92
C HIS A 469 13.45 -2.69 7.12
N SER A 470 12.86 -3.65 7.83
CA SER A 470 11.87 -3.40 8.88
C SER A 470 12.28 -3.87 10.28
N MET A 471 13.33 -4.68 10.37
CA MET A 471 13.81 -5.32 11.58
C MET A 471 15.26 -4.91 11.88
N ARG A 472 15.59 -4.87 13.16
CA ARG A 472 16.92 -4.66 13.70
C ARG A 472 17.40 -5.95 14.35
N PHE A 473 18.63 -6.34 14.03
CA PHE A 473 19.31 -7.52 14.55
C PHE A 473 20.47 -7.04 15.42
N ASP A 474 20.35 -7.21 16.74
CA ASP A 474 21.41 -6.88 17.68
C ASP A 474 22.02 -8.20 18.20
N GLU A 475 23.21 -8.54 17.73
CA GLU A 475 23.93 -9.72 18.21
C GLU A 475 24.71 -9.42 19.49
N GLN A 476 24.46 -10.21 20.54
CA GLN A 476 25.26 -10.25 21.75
C GLN A 476 25.88 -11.64 21.91
N GLU A 477 26.92 -11.78 22.75
CA GLU A 477 27.81 -12.95 22.83
C GLU A 477 27.15 -14.34 22.80
N ARG A 478 25.88 -14.50 23.21
CA ARG A 478 25.14 -15.77 23.14
C ARG A 478 23.72 -15.66 22.57
N VAL A 479 23.26 -14.43 22.28
CA VAL A 479 21.85 -14.16 22.00
C VAL A 479 21.73 -13.18 20.84
N LEU A 480 20.95 -13.56 19.85
CA LEU A 480 20.43 -12.68 18.83
C LEU A 480 19.15 -12.02 19.33
N ARG A 481 19.18 -10.68 19.46
CA ARG A 481 17.98 -9.89 19.74
C ARG A 481 17.41 -9.37 18.43
N VAL A 482 16.14 -9.64 18.16
CA VAL A 482 15.48 -9.18 16.93
C VAL A 482 14.23 -8.39 17.26
N ARG A 483 14.07 -7.20 16.68
CA ARG A 483 12.89 -6.35 16.95
C ARG A 483 12.63 -5.42 15.77
N PRO A 484 11.44 -4.80 15.65
CA PRO A 484 11.22 -3.81 14.61
C PRO A 484 12.23 -2.67 14.73
N ARG A 485 12.76 -2.21 13.60
CA ARG A 485 13.77 -1.13 13.53
C ARG A 485 13.28 0.15 14.22
N TYR A 486 12.00 0.47 14.02
CA TYR A 486 11.29 1.59 14.62
C TYR A 486 10.15 1.09 15.52
N SER A 487 10.51 0.37 16.57
CA SER A 487 9.56 -0.35 17.44
C SER A 487 8.42 0.53 17.98
N SER A 488 8.67 1.80 18.29
CA SER A 488 7.64 2.72 18.79
C SER A 488 6.49 2.96 17.80
N TYR A 489 6.74 2.77 16.50
CA TYR A 489 5.74 2.90 15.44
C TYR A 489 4.93 1.62 15.22
N ALA A 490 5.42 0.47 15.69
CA ALA A 490 4.75 -0.82 15.54
C ALA A 490 3.81 -1.16 16.71
N TRP A 491 3.96 -0.49 17.86
CA TRP A 491 3.18 -0.79 19.06
C TRP A 491 1.68 -0.57 18.87
N GLY A 492 0.88 -1.47 19.44
CA GLY A 492 -0.58 -1.37 19.44
C GLY A 492 -1.23 -1.56 18.05
N ARG A 493 -0.46 -1.92 17.02
CA ARG A 493 -0.94 -2.13 15.65
C ARG A 493 -1.21 -3.60 15.30
N ARG A 494 -1.47 -4.41 16.32
CA ARG A 494 -1.78 -5.83 16.15
C ARG A 494 -3.18 -5.99 15.58
N VAL A 495 -3.30 -6.83 14.55
CA VAL A 495 -4.61 -7.25 14.05
C VAL A 495 -5.23 -8.20 15.08
N PRO A 496 -6.46 -7.96 15.56
CA PRO A 496 -7.14 -8.90 16.45
C PRO A 496 -7.44 -10.24 15.73
N ARG A 497 -6.83 -11.32 16.22
CA ARG A 497 -6.91 -12.67 15.61
C ARG A 497 -8.35 -13.19 15.55
N GLU A 498 -9.11 -13.00 16.63
CA GLU A 498 -10.52 -13.39 16.75
C GLU A 498 -11.41 -12.64 15.75
N THR A 499 -11.23 -11.34 15.60
CA THR A 499 -12.03 -10.53 14.66
C THR A 499 -11.70 -10.91 13.22
N LEU A 500 -10.42 -11.14 12.91
CA LEU A 500 -10.00 -11.61 11.59
C LEU A 500 -10.59 -13.00 11.28
N SER A 501 -10.53 -13.93 12.24
CA SER A 501 -11.15 -15.26 12.12
C SER A 501 -12.66 -15.18 11.89
N SER A 502 -13.37 -14.39 12.69
CA SER A 502 -14.83 -14.21 12.53
C SER A 502 -15.18 -13.66 11.15
N TRP A 503 -14.40 -12.67 10.67
CA TRP A 503 -14.54 -12.12 9.34
C TRP A 503 -14.31 -13.17 8.24
N LEU A 504 -13.23 -13.98 8.32
CA LEU A 504 -12.98 -15.08 7.37
C LEU A 504 -14.14 -16.07 7.33
N HIS A 505 -14.63 -16.52 8.49
CA HIS A 505 -15.71 -17.49 8.57
C HIS A 505 -17.02 -16.95 7.99
N GLN A 506 -17.34 -15.68 8.26
CA GLN A 506 -18.50 -15.01 7.66
C GLN A 506 -18.39 -14.96 6.14
N LEU A 507 -17.21 -14.60 5.62
CA LEU A 507 -16.99 -14.51 4.19
C LEU A 507 -17.00 -15.87 3.50
N LEU A 508 -16.39 -16.90 4.10
CA LEU A 508 -16.43 -18.28 3.59
C LEU A 508 -17.84 -18.87 3.58
N LYS A 509 -18.62 -18.61 4.64
CA LYS A 509 -20.01 -19.04 4.73
C LYS A 509 -20.88 -18.37 3.66
N ARG A 510 -20.67 -17.08 3.43
CA ARG A 510 -21.48 -16.29 2.50
C ARG A 510 -21.00 -16.38 1.05
N GLN A 511 -19.72 -16.64 0.83
CA GLN A 511 -19.02 -16.74 -0.45
C GLN A 511 -18.84 -15.42 -1.24
N TYR A 512 -19.49 -14.32 -0.87
CA TYR A 512 -19.29 -12.98 -1.47
C TYR A 512 -18.99 -11.93 -0.41
N PRO A 513 -18.18 -10.90 -0.71
CA PRO A 513 -18.04 -9.72 0.15
C PRO A 513 -19.27 -8.81 0.08
N ARG A 514 -19.57 -8.12 1.18
CA ARG A 514 -20.49 -6.98 1.25
C ARG A 514 -19.73 -5.74 1.69
N LEU A 515 -20.37 -4.58 1.61
CA LEU A 515 -19.83 -3.32 2.09
C LEU A 515 -19.22 -3.45 3.50
N GLN A 516 -19.95 -4.09 4.41
CA GLN A 516 -19.53 -4.26 5.80
C GLN A 516 -18.22 -5.04 5.97
N ASP A 517 -17.91 -5.97 5.06
CA ASP A 517 -16.67 -6.74 5.11
C ASP A 517 -15.48 -5.86 4.79
N TYR A 518 -15.60 -4.98 3.80
CA TYR A 518 -14.58 -3.98 3.48
C TYR A 518 -14.39 -3.03 4.67
N LEU A 519 -15.47 -2.53 5.25
CA LEU A 519 -15.40 -1.66 6.44
C LEU A 519 -14.73 -2.36 7.63
N THR A 520 -15.00 -3.65 7.82
CA THR A 520 -14.40 -4.47 8.88
C THR A 520 -12.89 -4.63 8.65
N LEU A 521 -12.46 -4.91 7.42
CA LEU A 521 -11.03 -5.00 7.09
C LEU A 521 -10.29 -3.69 7.33
N HIS A 522 -10.87 -2.55 6.94
CA HIS A 522 -10.29 -1.23 7.25
C HIS A 522 -10.26 -0.92 8.75
N GLN A 523 -11.15 -1.51 9.56
CA GLN A 523 -11.09 -1.41 11.03
C GLN A 523 -9.94 -2.23 11.60
N LEU A 524 -9.62 -3.39 10.99
CA LEU A 524 -8.49 -4.23 11.38
C LEU A 524 -7.13 -3.60 11.08
N GLY A 525 -7.08 -2.60 10.18
CA GLY A 525 -5.92 -1.74 9.96
C GLY A 525 -6.18 -0.73 8.84
N SER A 526 -5.83 0.54 9.06
CA SER A 526 -5.99 1.62 8.07
C SER A 526 -5.07 1.48 6.86
N HIS A 527 -4.02 0.67 7.00
CA HIS A 527 -3.09 0.26 5.93
C HIS A 527 -3.17 -1.24 5.85
N PHE A 528 -3.33 -1.77 4.64
CA PHE A 528 -3.53 -3.19 4.39
C PHE A 528 -2.33 -4.00 4.92
N ASN A 529 -2.41 -4.38 6.21
CA ASN A 529 -1.35 -5.08 6.92
C ASN A 529 -1.10 -6.42 6.21
N PRO A 530 0.17 -6.83 6.01
CA PRO A 530 0.50 -8.11 5.37
C PRO A 530 -0.25 -9.32 5.96
N LEU A 531 -0.56 -9.32 7.25
CA LEU A 531 -1.38 -10.35 7.90
C LEU A 531 -2.82 -10.35 7.36
N THR A 532 -3.48 -9.21 7.33
CA THR A 532 -4.82 -9.08 6.76
C THR A 532 -4.82 -9.47 5.28
N ARG A 533 -3.77 -9.10 4.53
CA ARG A 533 -3.58 -9.47 3.13
C ARG A 533 -3.48 -10.97 2.93
N LEU A 534 -2.66 -11.66 3.72
CA LEU A 534 -2.49 -13.12 3.67
C LEU A 534 -3.84 -13.84 3.79
N TYR A 535 -4.64 -13.46 4.78
CA TYR A 535 -5.91 -14.11 5.03
C TYR A 535 -6.99 -13.71 4.04
N ALA A 536 -7.00 -12.45 3.61
CA ALA A 536 -7.91 -12.00 2.59
C ALA A 536 -7.61 -12.68 1.24
N GLN A 537 -6.36 -13.00 0.91
CA GLN A 537 -5.95 -13.82 -0.25
C GLN A 537 -6.50 -15.25 -0.26
N LEU A 538 -6.96 -15.78 0.87
CA LEU A 538 -7.61 -17.09 0.92
C LEU A 538 -9.04 -17.05 0.35
N VAL A 539 -9.68 -15.89 0.43
CA VAL A 539 -11.14 -15.75 0.31
C VAL A 539 -11.57 -14.66 -0.68
N LEU A 540 -10.65 -13.78 -1.08
CA LEU A 540 -10.85 -12.71 -2.05
C LEU A 540 -9.81 -12.80 -3.17
N PRO A 541 -10.17 -12.43 -4.41
CA PRO A 541 -9.24 -12.42 -5.53
C PRO A 541 -8.22 -11.27 -5.41
N ALA A 542 -7.06 -11.44 -6.09
CA ALA A 542 -5.92 -10.52 -6.05
C ALA A 542 -6.27 -9.04 -6.30
N TRP A 543 -7.20 -8.80 -7.23
CA TRP A 543 -7.58 -7.45 -7.63
C TRP A 543 -8.48 -6.75 -6.60
N GLU A 544 -9.22 -7.47 -5.75
CA GLU A 544 -9.98 -6.85 -4.63
C GLU A 544 -9.01 -6.21 -3.63
N PHE A 545 -7.75 -6.67 -3.53
CA PHE A 545 -6.72 -6.01 -2.72
C PHE A 545 -6.37 -4.62 -3.21
N GLN A 546 -6.42 -4.38 -4.52
CA GLN A 546 -6.25 -3.04 -5.07
C GLN A 546 -7.40 -2.12 -4.64
N ARG A 547 -8.64 -2.65 -4.49
CA ARG A 547 -9.78 -1.89 -3.95
C ARG A 547 -9.64 -1.56 -2.47
N MET A 548 -9.12 -2.52 -1.70
CA MET A 548 -8.98 -2.41 -0.24
C MET A 548 -7.75 -1.60 0.22
N GLY A 549 -6.80 -1.36 -0.68
CA GLY A 549 -5.68 -0.45 -0.42
C GLY A 549 -6.05 1.02 -0.57
N GLN A 550 -7.26 1.33 -1.05
CA GLN A 550 -7.69 2.71 -1.30
C GLN A 550 -8.01 3.46 -0.01
N GLU A 551 -7.85 4.77 -0.09
CA GLU A 551 -8.14 5.71 0.99
C GLU A 551 -9.55 6.28 0.81
N GLY A 552 -10.11 6.91 1.84
CA GLY A 552 -11.38 7.64 1.81
C GLY A 552 -12.55 6.89 2.46
N PHE A 553 -12.30 6.15 3.53
CA PHE A 553 -13.31 5.32 4.22
C PHE A 553 -13.77 5.87 5.57
N ALA A 554 -13.15 6.92 6.09
CA ALA A 554 -13.39 7.37 7.45
C ALA A 554 -14.84 7.83 7.65
N LEU A 555 -15.39 8.60 6.71
CA LEU A 555 -16.78 9.06 6.78
C LEU A 555 -17.71 7.86 6.73
N LEU A 556 -17.57 7.00 5.72
CA LEU A 556 -18.46 5.86 5.49
C LEU A 556 -18.51 4.92 6.72
N ARG A 557 -17.36 4.67 7.37
CA ARG A 557 -17.27 3.90 8.62
C ARG A 557 -17.97 4.52 9.82
N SER A 558 -18.15 5.85 9.80
CA SER A 558 -18.73 6.60 10.90
C SER A 558 -20.21 6.90 10.73
N LEU A 559 -20.78 6.59 9.57
CA LEU A 559 -22.21 6.73 9.33
C LEU A 559 -22.99 5.70 10.15
N THR A 560 -24.12 6.14 10.69
CA THR A 560 -25.06 5.25 11.39
C THR A 560 -25.80 4.36 10.37
N PRO A 561 -26.36 3.20 10.80
CA PRO A 561 -27.19 2.37 9.92
C PRO A 561 -28.35 3.15 9.29
N ALA A 562 -28.97 4.08 10.02
CA ALA A 562 -30.03 4.92 9.51
C ALA A 562 -29.56 5.90 8.42
N GLN A 563 -28.38 6.53 8.59
CA GLN A 563 -27.80 7.39 7.54
C GLN A 563 -27.41 6.58 6.30
N ILE A 564 -26.86 5.37 6.47
CA ILE A 564 -26.57 4.46 5.35
C ILE A 564 -27.85 4.12 4.60
N GLN A 565 -28.93 3.79 5.32
CA GLN A 565 -30.23 3.48 4.71
C GLN A 565 -30.81 4.67 3.93
N ARG A 566 -30.74 5.89 4.49
CA ARG A 566 -31.14 7.14 3.81
C ARG A 566 -30.38 7.33 2.50
N LEU A 567 -29.05 7.19 2.53
CA LEU A 567 -28.22 7.28 1.32
C LEU A 567 -28.56 6.18 0.30
N GLN A 568 -28.86 4.95 0.75
CA GLN A 568 -29.31 3.86 -0.11
C GLN A 568 -30.65 4.15 -0.80
N GLN A 569 -31.53 4.92 -0.15
CA GLN A 569 -32.80 5.41 -0.69
C GLN A 569 -32.63 6.62 -1.63
N GLY A 570 -31.39 7.08 -1.84
CA GLY A 570 -31.08 8.24 -2.68
C GLY A 570 -31.31 9.58 -1.99
N GLU A 571 -31.53 9.59 -0.68
CA GLU A 571 -31.59 10.83 0.08
C GLU A 571 -30.22 11.50 0.19
N VAL A 572 -30.24 12.82 0.37
CA VAL A 572 -29.05 13.63 0.58
C VAL A 572 -28.87 13.89 2.07
N ILE A 573 -27.62 13.75 2.52
CA ILE A 573 -27.18 14.18 3.85
C ILE A 573 -26.38 15.47 3.67
N THR A 574 -26.78 16.53 4.35
CA THR A 574 -26.04 17.79 4.36
C THR A 574 -24.90 17.76 5.38
N LEU A 575 -23.90 18.64 5.20
CA LEU A 575 -22.80 18.78 6.16
C LEU A 575 -23.30 19.12 7.58
N ALA A 576 -24.41 19.84 7.71
CA ALA A 576 -25.00 20.21 8.99
C ALA A 576 -25.65 19.03 9.74
N GLU A 577 -26.12 18.01 9.02
CA GLU A 577 -26.69 16.78 9.60
C GLU A 577 -25.63 15.81 10.11
N LEU A 578 -24.36 16.00 9.73
CA LEU A 578 -23.25 15.20 10.25
C LEU A 578 -22.87 15.62 11.68
N THR A 579 -22.62 14.64 12.54
CA THR A 579 -22.05 14.90 13.87
C THR A 579 -20.65 15.52 13.75
N PRO A 580 -20.12 16.23 14.78
CA PRO A 580 -18.76 16.76 14.75
C PRO A 580 -17.69 15.72 14.40
N ALA A 581 -17.83 14.48 14.91
CA ALA A 581 -16.91 13.38 14.60
C ALA A 581 -17.02 12.93 13.13
N GLN A 582 -18.23 12.83 12.59
CA GLN A 582 -18.46 12.48 11.18
C GLN A 582 -17.92 13.56 10.24
N ARG A 583 -18.08 14.85 10.58
CA ARG A 583 -17.47 15.96 9.83
C ARG A 583 -15.96 15.87 9.84
N GLN A 584 -15.35 15.55 10.98
CA GLN A 584 -13.91 15.36 11.07
C GLN A 584 -13.43 14.20 10.19
N ASN A 585 -14.20 13.11 10.12
CA ASN A 585 -13.88 12.00 9.23
C ASN A 585 -14.05 12.35 7.75
N LEU A 586 -15.08 13.14 7.38
CA LEU A 586 -15.18 13.68 6.02
C LEU A 586 -14.00 14.58 5.68
N TYR A 587 -13.58 15.47 6.59
CA TYR A 587 -12.39 16.30 6.38
C TYR A 587 -11.13 15.45 6.25
N ARG A 588 -11.03 14.34 6.98
CA ARG A 588 -9.94 13.39 6.83
C ARG A 588 -9.96 12.76 5.44
N ASP A 589 -11.10 12.23 4.98
CA ASP A 589 -11.21 11.64 3.65
C ASP A 589 -10.87 12.63 2.53
N LEU A 590 -11.26 13.90 2.67
CA LEU A 590 -11.02 14.92 1.63
C LEU A 590 -9.63 15.56 1.69
N TYR A 591 -9.17 15.98 2.88
CA TYR A 591 -7.95 16.76 3.03
C TYR A 591 -6.74 15.91 3.47
N ARG A 592 -6.95 14.76 4.11
CA ARG A 592 -5.86 13.90 4.61
C ARG A 592 -5.68 12.63 3.82
N GLU A 593 -6.60 12.29 2.94
CA GLU A 593 -6.55 11.10 2.09
C GLU A 593 -6.69 11.52 0.62
N ALA A 594 -6.38 10.64 -0.33
CA ALA A 594 -6.20 10.95 -1.77
C ALA A 594 -7.47 11.32 -2.55
N ALA A 595 -8.31 12.22 -2.03
CA ALA A 595 -9.47 12.75 -2.73
C ALA A 595 -9.09 13.67 -3.90
N PHE A 596 -9.70 13.41 -5.06
CA PHE A 596 -9.62 14.23 -6.26
C PHE A 596 -10.92 15.01 -6.44
N LEU A 597 -10.81 16.33 -6.58
CA LEU A 597 -11.92 17.17 -7.01
C LEU A 597 -12.09 17.09 -8.52
N THR A 598 -13.33 16.92 -8.95
CA THR A 598 -13.75 17.15 -10.32
C THR A 598 -14.73 18.31 -10.37
N ARG A 599 -14.79 19.03 -11.49
CA ARG A 599 -15.82 20.04 -11.71
C ARG A 599 -17.18 19.34 -11.79
N ALA A 600 -18.19 19.88 -11.12
CA ALA A 600 -19.55 19.39 -11.27
C ALA A 600 -19.96 19.53 -12.75
N PRO A 601 -20.66 18.53 -13.32
CA PRO A 601 -21.10 18.60 -14.70
C PRO A 601 -21.95 19.87 -14.89
N SER A 602 -21.49 20.75 -15.79
CA SER A 602 -22.29 21.89 -16.21
C SER A 602 -23.53 21.38 -16.94
N PRO A 603 -24.72 21.98 -16.74
CA PRO A 603 -25.93 21.62 -17.49
C PRO A 603 -25.81 21.93 -18.99
N GLN A 604 -24.80 22.71 -19.41
CA GLN A 604 -24.48 22.88 -20.83
C GLN A 604 -23.58 21.72 -21.28
N PRO A 605 -23.95 20.98 -22.34
CA PRO A 605 -23.05 20.00 -22.94
C PRO A 605 -21.80 20.75 -23.36
N ALA A 606 -20.64 20.32 -22.86
CA ALA A 606 -19.38 20.76 -23.43
C ALA A 606 -19.44 20.40 -24.91
N THR A 607 -19.41 21.41 -25.79
CA THR A 607 -19.07 21.18 -27.20
C THR A 607 -17.68 20.61 -27.16
N ILE A 608 -17.58 19.28 -27.25
CA ILE A 608 -16.31 18.59 -27.45
C ILE A 608 -15.92 19.00 -28.86
N ASP A 609 -15.10 20.04 -28.96
CA ASP A 609 -14.52 20.45 -30.23
C ASP A 609 -13.55 19.34 -30.63
N ASN A 610 -13.99 18.44 -31.50
CA ASN A 610 -13.21 17.29 -31.97
C ASN A 610 -12.09 17.71 -32.93
N SER A 611 -11.55 18.93 -32.79
CA SER A 611 -10.43 19.37 -33.62
C SER A 611 -9.26 18.40 -33.39
N GLU A 612 -8.75 17.81 -34.47
CA GLU A 612 -7.67 16.81 -34.44
C GLU A 612 -6.34 17.35 -33.90
N GLU A 613 -6.29 18.61 -33.47
CA GLU A 613 -5.13 19.27 -32.86
C GLU A 613 -5.13 19.20 -31.31
N ASP A 614 -6.26 18.83 -30.69
CA ASP A 614 -6.49 18.94 -29.23
C ASP A 614 -5.91 17.77 -28.40
N TRP A 615 -5.21 16.82 -29.02
CA TRP A 615 -4.64 15.64 -28.33
C TRP A 615 -3.29 15.91 -27.64
N LEU A 616 -2.62 17.02 -27.97
CA LEU A 616 -1.38 17.46 -27.34
C LEU A 616 -1.62 18.43 -26.16
N ILE A 617 -2.84 18.96 -26.03
CA ILE A 617 -3.18 19.91 -24.98
C ILE A 617 -3.98 19.15 -23.92
N PRO A 618 -3.44 18.95 -22.71
CA PRO A 618 -4.23 18.39 -21.62
C PRO A 618 -5.51 19.22 -21.46
N ARG A 619 -6.68 18.56 -21.48
CA ARG A 619 -7.95 19.15 -21.04
C ARG A 619 -7.68 20.04 -19.83
N GLU A 620 -8.11 21.31 -19.90
CA GLU A 620 -7.86 22.36 -18.91
C GLU A 620 -7.45 21.77 -17.55
N ALA A 621 -6.15 21.85 -17.23
CA ALA A 621 -5.58 21.23 -16.05
C ALA A 621 -6.22 21.85 -14.80
N SER A 622 -7.35 21.27 -14.39
CA SER A 622 -8.09 21.72 -13.22
C SER A 622 -7.36 21.19 -12.01
N VAL A 623 -6.88 22.11 -11.17
CA VAL A 623 -6.26 21.78 -9.88
C VAL A 623 -7.20 20.83 -9.14
N SER A 624 -6.79 19.60 -8.85
CA SER A 624 -7.68 18.58 -8.26
C SER A 624 -7.69 18.59 -6.72
N LEU A 625 -6.96 19.51 -6.10
CA LEU A 625 -6.76 19.59 -4.65
C LEU A 625 -7.90 20.33 -3.92
N PRO A 626 -8.57 19.70 -2.94
CA PRO A 626 -9.52 20.40 -2.04
C PRO A 626 -8.92 21.61 -1.34
N HIS A 627 -7.66 21.52 -0.96
CA HIS A 627 -6.89 22.57 -0.31
C HIS A 627 -6.81 23.87 -1.13
N TYR A 628 -6.87 23.76 -2.46
CA TYR A 628 -6.82 24.91 -3.35
C TYR A 628 -8.14 25.72 -3.31
N TYR A 629 -9.28 25.05 -3.53
CA TYR A 629 -10.58 25.73 -3.62
C TYR A 629 -11.22 26.01 -2.26
N TYR A 630 -10.92 25.19 -1.26
CA TYR A 630 -11.56 25.20 0.05
C TYR A 630 -10.52 25.20 1.19
N PRO A 631 -9.55 26.13 1.18
CA PRO A 631 -8.44 26.14 2.14
C PRO A 631 -8.88 26.24 3.60
N ASP A 632 -10.06 26.82 3.86
CA ASP A 632 -10.63 27.02 5.19
C ASP A 632 -11.70 25.99 5.59
N GLY A 633 -11.95 25.01 4.72
CA GLY A 633 -12.92 23.94 4.96
C GLY A 633 -14.11 23.98 4.01
N LEU A 634 -14.98 22.99 4.19
CA LEU A 634 -16.14 22.81 3.34
C LEU A 634 -17.24 23.82 3.69
N PRO A 635 -17.91 24.39 2.68
CA PRO A 635 -19.05 25.28 2.89
C PRO A 635 -20.27 24.51 3.43
N ALA A 636 -21.18 25.22 4.10
CA ALA A 636 -22.29 24.61 4.85
C ALA A 636 -23.28 23.84 3.95
N GLU A 637 -23.43 24.29 2.72
CA GLU A 637 -24.25 23.68 1.67
C GLU A 637 -23.63 22.43 1.04
N THR A 638 -22.51 21.91 1.57
CA THR A 638 -21.93 20.65 1.09
C THR A 638 -22.93 19.51 1.29
N ARG A 639 -23.16 18.74 0.22
CA ARG A 639 -24.15 17.66 0.14
C ARG A 639 -23.44 16.34 -0.08
N ILE A 640 -23.89 15.32 0.62
CA ILE A 640 -23.37 13.96 0.53
C ILE A 640 -24.53 13.09 0.08
N GLN A 641 -24.35 12.41 -1.03
CA GLN A 641 -25.38 11.54 -1.59
C GLN A 641 -24.74 10.25 -2.09
N LYS A 642 -25.54 9.19 -2.25
CA LYS A 642 -25.07 8.02 -2.97
C LYS A 642 -24.87 8.41 -4.43
N GLN A 643 -23.69 8.12 -4.98
CA GLN A 643 -23.45 8.31 -6.40
C GLN A 643 -24.49 7.51 -7.19
N LYS A 644 -25.14 8.18 -8.14
CA LYS A 644 -26.09 7.53 -9.04
C LYS A 644 -25.32 6.62 -9.98
N PHE A 645 -25.32 5.34 -9.67
CA PHE A 645 -24.89 4.29 -10.56
C PHE A 645 -26.11 3.52 -11.05
N PHE A 646 -26.01 2.96 -12.25
CA PHE A 646 -26.88 1.87 -12.64
C PHE A 646 -26.48 0.62 -11.84
N ASP A 647 -27.46 -0.17 -11.40
CA ASP A 647 -27.19 -1.50 -10.87
C ASP A 647 -26.55 -2.32 -11.99
N TRP A 648 -25.39 -2.91 -11.73
CA TRP A 648 -24.72 -3.72 -12.72
C TRP A 648 -25.27 -5.15 -12.62
N ALA A 649 -26.04 -5.55 -13.63
CA ALA A 649 -26.36 -6.95 -13.85
C ALA A 649 -25.12 -7.60 -14.48
N LEU A 650 -24.44 -8.42 -13.71
CA LEU A 650 -23.17 -8.99 -14.06
C LEU A 650 -23.32 -10.51 -14.24
N LEU A 651 -22.77 -11.01 -15.33
CA LEU A 651 -22.62 -12.45 -15.56
C LEU A 651 -21.27 -12.90 -15.04
N TYR A 652 -21.33 -13.69 -13.98
CA TYR A 652 -20.17 -14.36 -13.42
C TYR A 652 -19.85 -15.63 -14.21
N LEU A 653 -18.65 -15.74 -14.78
CA LEU A 653 -18.20 -16.97 -15.43
C LEU A 653 -17.31 -17.78 -14.48
N GLY A 654 -17.89 -18.41 -13.45
CA GLY A 654 -17.13 -19.25 -12.53
C GLY A 654 -17.52 -20.71 -12.59
N ARG A 655 -16.82 -21.47 -13.45
CA ARG A 655 -16.52 -22.92 -13.38
C ARG A 655 -15.98 -23.50 -14.71
N LEU A 656 -15.52 -22.68 -15.64
CA LEU A 656 -15.08 -23.13 -16.97
C LEU A 656 -13.55 -23.38 -17.00
N SER A 657 -13.12 -24.57 -16.61
CA SER A 657 -12.18 -25.44 -17.35
C SER A 657 -11.33 -26.33 -16.43
N ARG A 658 -11.09 -27.57 -16.89
CA ARG A 658 -10.15 -28.53 -16.29
C ARG A 658 -8.73 -28.40 -16.86
N SER A 659 -8.49 -27.49 -17.81
CA SER A 659 -7.24 -27.42 -18.58
C SER A 659 -6.62 -26.01 -18.56
N ALA A 660 -5.29 -25.93 -18.54
CA ALA A 660 -4.55 -24.67 -18.59
C ALA A 660 -4.66 -23.94 -19.94
N SER A 661 -5.06 -24.62 -21.03
CA SER A 661 -5.17 -24.01 -22.37
C SER A 661 -6.45 -23.20 -22.57
N ASP A 662 -7.55 -23.58 -21.93
CA ASP A 662 -8.82 -22.81 -21.99
C ASP A 662 -8.76 -21.53 -21.14
N PHE A 663 -7.78 -21.46 -20.24
CA PHE A 663 -7.56 -20.32 -19.34
C PHE A 663 -6.91 -19.11 -20.04
N GLU A 664 -6.00 -19.33 -21.00
CA GLU A 664 -5.46 -18.25 -21.85
C GLU A 664 -6.57 -17.62 -22.72
N LYS A 665 -7.49 -18.44 -23.24
CA LYS A 665 -8.69 -17.94 -23.94
C LYS A 665 -9.59 -17.13 -23.02
N ALA A 666 -9.81 -17.56 -21.77
CA ALA A 666 -10.57 -16.78 -20.77
C ALA A 666 -9.89 -15.46 -20.38
N ARG A 667 -8.55 -15.39 -20.49
CA ARG A 667 -7.76 -14.16 -20.28
C ARG A 667 -7.98 -13.15 -21.42
N GLU A 668 -8.12 -13.63 -22.66
CA GLU A 668 -8.55 -12.81 -23.81
C GLU A 668 -10.01 -12.32 -23.70
N LEU A 669 -10.86 -12.98 -22.91
CA LEU A 669 -12.27 -12.58 -22.71
C LEU A 669 -12.43 -11.33 -21.85
N ALA A 670 -11.49 -11.07 -20.94
CA ALA A 670 -11.67 -10.11 -19.85
C ALA A 670 -11.14 -8.70 -20.14
N HIS A 671 -10.60 -8.45 -21.34
CA HIS A 671 -9.79 -7.25 -21.60
C HIS A 671 -10.54 -5.90 -21.58
N TYR A 672 -11.88 -5.88 -21.53
CA TYR A 672 -12.65 -4.63 -21.36
C TYR A 672 -13.92 -4.80 -20.52
N GLY A 673 -13.84 -5.57 -19.43
CA GLY A 673 -14.97 -5.74 -18.52
C GLY A 673 -14.67 -6.58 -17.29
N ILE A 674 -13.73 -6.13 -16.46
CA ILE A 674 -13.35 -6.64 -15.11
C ILE A 674 -12.78 -8.07 -15.09
N PHE A 675 -11.48 -8.15 -14.77
CA PHE A 675 -10.54 -9.25 -14.97
C PHE A 675 -10.84 -10.58 -14.25
N ALA A 676 -10.52 -11.71 -14.90
CA ALA A 676 -10.45 -13.03 -14.29
C ALA A 676 -9.06 -13.28 -13.68
N HIS A 677 -9.01 -13.69 -12.40
CA HIS A 677 -7.81 -14.30 -11.82
C HIS A 677 -8.12 -15.61 -11.12
N ARG A 678 -7.12 -16.50 -11.17
CA ARG A 678 -7.12 -17.90 -10.75
C ARG A 678 -6.80 -18.00 -9.26
N GLN A 679 -7.79 -17.98 -8.36
CA GLN A 679 -7.57 -18.43 -6.97
C GLN A 679 -8.86 -18.51 -6.13
N ALA A 680 -9.01 -19.61 -5.38
CA ALA A 680 -10.16 -20.00 -4.58
C ALA A 680 -11.46 -20.16 -5.41
N GLY A 681 -12.41 -21.00 -4.99
CA GLY A 681 -13.74 -21.09 -5.58
C GLY A 681 -14.59 -19.85 -5.37
N VAL A 682 -13.97 -18.65 -5.38
CA VAL A 682 -14.57 -17.38 -4.98
C VAL A 682 -13.99 -16.28 -5.90
N TRP A 683 -14.80 -15.90 -6.89
CA TRP A 683 -14.70 -14.78 -7.85
C TRP A 683 -13.78 -14.90 -9.09
N GLY A 684 -14.31 -15.45 -10.20
CA GLY A 684 -13.92 -15.22 -11.59
C GLY A 684 -14.25 -13.82 -12.16
N GLY A 685 -13.76 -13.55 -13.38
CA GLY A 685 -13.92 -12.26 -14.04
C GLY A 685 -15.35 -12.00 -14.48
N PHE A 686 -15.66 -10.72 -14.65
CA PHE A 686 -16.86 -10.32 -15.35
C PHE A 686 -16.53 -10.33 -16.85
N VAL A 687 -17.55 -10.47 -17.68
CA VAL A 687 -17.42 -10.16 -19.10
C VAL A 687 -18.33 -8.97 -19.31
N SER A 688 -17.80 -7.90 -19.91
CA SER A 688 -18.68 -6.84 -20.36
C SER A 688 -19.66 -7.47 -21.33
N LEU A 689 -20.95 -7.33 -21.01
CA LEU A 689 -22.04 -7.89 -21.80
C LEU A 689 -21.87 -7.62 -23.33
N PRO A 690 -21.30 -6.49 -23.80
CA PRO A 690 -21.04 -6.30 -25.23
C PRO A 690 -20.07 -7.30 -25.85
N ARG A 691 -19.00 -7.71 -25.15
CA ARG A 691 -18.02 -8.69 -25.67
C ARG A 691 -18.60 -10.10 -25.63
N LEU A 692 -19.38 -10.43 -24.61
CA LEU A 692 -20.15 -11.68 -24.56
C LEU A 692 -21.15 -11.75 -25.73
N ALA A 693 -21.85 -10.65 -26.03
CA ALA A 693 -22.75 -10.56 -27.18
C ALA A 693 -21.99 -10.74 -28.52
N SER A 694 -20.84 -10.10 -28.69
CA SER A 694 -19.98 -10.27 -29.87
C SER A 694 -19.49 -11.72 -30.06
N MET A 695 -19.23 -12.44 -28.97
CA MET A 695 -18.79 -13.83 -29.03
C MET A 695 -19.90 -14.82 -29.30
N LEU A 696 -21.08 -14.61 -28.71
CA LEU A 696 -22.28 -15.39 -29.01
C LEU A 696 -22.65 -15.26 -30.50
N ASN A 697 -22.28 -14.14 -31.13
CA ASN A 697 -22.46 -13.89 -32.56
C ASN A 697 -21.30 -14.39 -33.44
N ASN A 698 -20.16 -14.83 -32.86
CA ASN A 698 -19.04 -15.35 -33.65
C ASN A 698 -19.36 -16.80 -34.11
N PRO A 699 -19.37 -17.11 -35.42
CA PRO A 699 -19.67 -18.44 -35.92
C PRO A 699 -18.65 -19.51 -35.47
N HIS A 700 -17.45 -19.09 -35.04
CA HIS A 700 -16.40 -19.92 -34.44
C HIS A 700 -16.36 -19.82 -32.89
N GLY A 701 -17.27 -19.05 -32.29
CA GLY A 701 -17.37 -18.84 -30.84
C GLY A 701 -17.94 -20.04 -30.07
N VAL A 702 -17.81 -19.99 -28.74
CA VAL A 702 -18.19 -21.04 -27.79
C VAL A 702 -19.66 -21.44 -27.95
N ARG A 703 -19.94 -22.50 -28.73
CA ARG A 703 -21.29 -23.11 -28.89
C ARG A 703 -21.72 -23.99 -27.70
N GLY A 704 -21.03 -23.89 -26.56
CA GLY A 704 -21.29 -24.71 -25.37
C GLY A 704 -22.16 -24.00 -24.33
N ASP A 705 -22.78 -24.78 -23.45
CA ASP A 705 -23.52 -24.28 -22.29
C ASP A 705 -22.59 -23.43 -21.39
N ILE A 706 -22.76 -22.10 -21.45
CA ILE A 706 -22.01 -21.18 -20.60
C ILE A 706 -22.60 -21.26 -19.20
N THR A 707 -21.91 -22.01 -18.33
CA THR A 707 -22.19 -22.03 -16.90
C THR A 707 -21.81 -20.70 -16.26
N CYS A 708 -22.79 -19.99 -15.69
CA CYS A 708 -22.59 -18.69 -15.07
C CYS A 708 -23.39 -18.51 -13.77
N LEU A 709 -22.96 -17.59 -12.90
CA LEU A 709 -23.73 -17.12 -11.73
C LEU A 709 -24.22 -15.69 -11.99
N PRO A 710 -25.52 -15.45 -12.14
CA PRO A 710 -25.99 -14.09 -12.26
C PRO A 710 -25.86 -13.38 -10.91
N VAL A 711 -25.11 -12.28 -10.87
CA VAL A 711 -24.98 -11.44 -9.69
C VAL A 711 -25.38 -10.01 -10.02
N ARG A 712 -26.12 -9.38 -9.12
CA ARG A 712 -26.35 -7.95 -9.14
C ARG A 712 -25.30 -7.30 -8.26
N PHE A 713 -24.50 -6.45 -8.85
CA PHE A 713 -23.56 -5.62 -8.11
C PHE A 713 -24.18 -4.25 -7.87
N LYS A 714 -24.29 -3.88 -6.59
CA LYS A 714 -24.83 -2.62 -6.12
C LYS A 714 -23.68 -1.73 -5.67
N PRO A 715 -23.10 -0.91 -6.56
CA PRO A 715 -22.02 -0.03 -6.18
C PRO A 715 -22.46 0.95 -5.07
N VAL A 716 -21.56 1.17 -4.13
CA VAL A 716 -21.63 2.12 -3.05
C VAL A 716 -20.42 3.03 -3.17
N SER A 717 -20.64 4.21 -3.75
CA SER A 717 -19.75 5.35 -3.61
C SER A 717 -20.58 6.53 -3.12
N LEU A 718 -19.97 7.36 -2.29
CA LEU A 718 -20.53 8.64 -1.88
C LEU A 718 -20.04 9.70 -2.84
N GLU A 719 -20.97 10.50 -3.34
CA GLU A 719 -20.67 11.74 -4.04
C GLU A 719 -20.82 12.88 -3.04
N VAL A 720 -19.73 13.62 -2.85
CA VAL A 720 -19.68 14.84 -2.04
C VAL A 720 -19.72 16.03 -2.99
N GLU A 721 -20.88 16.65 -3.10
CA GLU A 721 -21.11 17.86 -3.86
C GLU A 721 -20.80 19.08 -2.99
N ILE A 722 -19.83 19.87 -3.42
CA ILE A 722 -19.32 21.01 -2.67
C ILE A 722 -19.72 22.30 -3.40
N ALA A 723 -20.61 23.07 -2.77
CA ALA A 723 -21.16 24.33 -3.29
C ALA A 723 -21.76 24.25 -4.71
N GLY A 724 -22.18 23.07 -5.17
CA GLY A 724 -22.66 22.86 -6.54
C GLY A 724 -21.62 23.09 -7.64
N ARG A 725 -20.33 23.24 -7.27
CA ARG A 725 -19.24 23.58 -8.18
C ARG A 725 -18.30 22.41 -8.41
N HIS A 726 -18.05 21.64 -7.35
CA HIS A 726 -17.11 20.54 -7.37
C HIS A 726 -17.73 19.28 -6.80
N LEU A 727 -17.25 18.14 -7.27
CA LEU A 727 -17.63 16.82 -6.81
C LEU A 727 -16.37 16.08 -6.34
N VAL A 728 -16.51 15.33 -5.25
CA VAL A 728 -15.55 14.30 -4.86
C VAL A 728 -16.30 12.99 -4.75
N ARG A 729 -15.69 11.91 -5.24
CA ARG A 729 -16.22 10.55 -5.07
C ARG A 729 -15.40 9.83 -4.01
N LEU A 730 -16.10 9.27 -3.02
CA LEU A 730 -15.51 8.54 -1.90
C LEU A 730 -15.97 7.07 -1.92
N PRO A 731 -15.08 6.10 -1.66
CA PRO A 731 -13.64 6.28 -1.45
C PRO A 731 -12.92 6.76 -2.73
N SER A 732 -11.75 7.38 -2.55
CA SER A 732 -11.02 8.01 -3.63
C SER A 732 -10.17 6.98 -4.39
N GLY A 733 -10.66 6.53 -5.55
CA GLY A 733 -9.91 5.56 -6.37
C GLY A 733 -10.46 5.30 -7.78
N GLY A 734 -11.24 6.24 -8.29
CA GLY A 734 -11.65 6.28 -9.70
C GLY A 734 -12.87 5.44 -10.05
N ILE A 735 -13.48 5.80 -11.19
CA ILE A 735 -14.69 5.21 -11.76
C ILE A 735 -14.53 3.69 -12.04
N MET A 736 -13.30 3.21 -12.17
CA MET A 736 -13.03 1.84 -12.62
C MET A 736 -13.37 0.76 -11.58
N PHE A 737 -13.44 1.09 -10.28
CA PHE A 737 -13.57 0.07 -9.23
C PHE A 737 -14.47 0.49 -8.07
N PRO A 738 -15.78 0.76 -8.29
CA PRO A 738 -16.68 1.04 -7.18
C PRO A 738 -16.70 -0.13 -6.19
N LEU A 739 -16.75 0.17 -4.89
CA LEU A 739 -17.13 -0.79 -3.86
C LEU A 739 -18.61 -1.10 -3.98
N GLY A 740 -19.08 -2.20 -3.41
CA GLY A 740 -20.51 -2.47 -3.41
C GLY A 740 -20.91 -3.79 -2.79
N ASP A 741 -22.21 -4.01 -2.76
CA ASP A 741 -22.79 -5.28 -2.37
C ASP A 741 -22.97 -6.18 -3.60
N PHE A 742 -22.50 -7.41 -3.49
CA PHE A 742 -22.87 -8.46 -4.44
C PHE A 742 -24.12 -9.17 -3.92
N GLU A 743 -25.16 -9.20 -4.74
CA GLU A 743 -26.40 -9.91 -4.51
C GLU A 743 -26.55 -11.02 -5.57
N PRO A 744 -26.43 -12.30 -5.20
CA PRO A 744 -26.76 -13.38 -6.11
C PRO A 744 -28.20 -13.24 -6.58
N LEU A 745 -28.43 -13.20 -7.89
CA LEU A 745 -29.77 -13.13 -8.47
C LEU A 745 -30.45 -14.50 -8.50
N LEU A 746 -29.66 -15.57 -8.40
CA LEU A 746 -30.11 -16.94 -8.28
C LEU A 746 -29.28 -17.67 -7.21
N GLU A 747 -29.66 -18.91 -6.87
CA GLU A 747 -28.85 -19.78 -5.99
C GLU A 747 -27.41 -19.92 -6.53
N VAL A 748 -26.44 -20.16 -5.66
CA VAL A 748 -25.04 -20.31 -6.10
C VAL A 748 -24.83 -21.67 -6.78
N LYS A 749 -25.22 -21.78 -8.06
CA LYS A 749 -24.99 -22.94 -8.92
C LYS A 749 -24.75 -22.53 -10.38
N ALA A 750 -24.47 -23.53 -11.20
CA ALA A 750 -24.30 -23.37 -12.63
C ALA A 750 -25.65 -23.15 -13.32
N TYR A 751 -25.78 -22.08 -14.12
CA TYR A 751 -26.95 -21.82 -14.97
C TYR A 751 -26.57 -21.82 -16.44
N ARG A 752 -27.49 -22.32 -17.28
CA ARG A 752 -27.43 -22.13 -18.74
C ARG A 752 -27.90 -20.73 -19.12
N LEU A 753 -27.56 -20.27 -20.33
CA LEU A 753 -27.89 -18.92 -20.80
C LEU A 753 -29.41 -18.66 -20.85
N ASP A 754 -30.20 -19.68 -21.18
CA ASP A 754 -31.67 -19.68 -21.21
C ASP A 754 -32.30 -19.75 -19.81
N GLU A 755 -31.54 -20.15 -18.79
CA GLU A 755 -31.96 -20.17 -17.38
C GLU A 755 -31.64 -18.86 -16.66
N LEU A 756 -31.05 -17.89 -17.35
CA LEU A 756 -30.68 -16.61 -16.77
C LEU A 756 -31.89 -15.74 -16.41
N PRO A 757 -31.77 -14.87 -15.39
CA PRO A 757 -32.79 -13.88 -15.06
C PRO A 757 -33.09 -12.97 -16.27
N ASP A 758 -34.36 -12.57 -16.41
CA ASP A 758 -34.81 -11.77 -17.56
C ASP A 758 -34.03 -10.47 -17.73
N ILE A 759 -33.68 -9.80 -16.63
CA ILE A 759 -32.85 -8.59 -16.65
C ILE A 759 -31.50 -8.79 -17.38
N ILE A 760 -30.90 -9.97 -17.27
CA ILE A 760 -29.65 -10.29 -17.97
C ILE A 760 -29.91 -10.66 -19.42
N LYS A 761 -30.97 -11.43 -19.70
CA LYS A 761 -31.37 -11.77 -21.06
C LYS A 761 -31.70 -10.53 -21.89
N GLU A 762 -32.45 -9.59 -21.31
CA GLU A 762 -32.78 -8.31 -21.93
C GLU A 762 -31.53 -7.48 -22.22
N ALA A 763 -30.59 -7.41 -21.28
CA ALA A 763 -29.33 -6.69 -21.47
C ALA A 763 -28.48 -7.32 -22.59
N LEU A 764 -28.38 -8.66 -22.64
CA LEU A 764 -27.70 -9.38 -23.72
C LEU A 764 -28.35 -9.12 -25.08
N GLN A 765 -29.68 -9.16 -25.16
CA GLN A 765 -30.42 -8.88 -26.40
C GLN A 765 -30.28 -7.43 -26.85
N TRP A 766 -30.25 -6.47 -25.92
CA TRP A 766 -30.00 -5.05 -26.23
C TRP A 766 -28.59 -4.87 -26.83
N LEU A 767 -27.59 -5.54 -26.27
CA LEU A 767 -26.21 -5.46 -26.76
C LEU A 767 -25.98 -6.17 -28.08
N GLN A 768 -26.62 -7.32 -28.28
CA GLN A 768 -26.63 -7.98 -29.59
C GLN A 768 -27.21 -7.06 -30.67
N ARG A 769 -28.27 -6.29 -30.35
CA ARG A 769 -28.84 -5.28 -31.26
C ARG A 769 -27.86 -4.14 -31.54
N LEU A 770 -27.14 -3.63 -30.54
CA LEU A 770 -26.12 -2.60 -30.73
C LEU A 770 -24.95 -3.07 -31.61
N VAL A 771 -24.42 -4.26 -31.34
CA VAL A 771 -23.33 -4.86 -32.13
C VAL A 771 -23.79 -5.10 -33.57
N ALA A 772 -25.00 -5.63 -33.77
CA ALA A 772 -25.58 -5.85 -35.10
C ALA A 772 -25.79 -4.54 -35.88
N ALA A 773 -25.99 -3.41 -35.18
CA ALA A 773 -26.11 -2.09 -35.80
C ALA A 773 -24.76 -1.45 -36.19
N GLY A 774 -23.63 -2.15 -36.01
CA GLY A 774 -22.30 -1.64 -36.34
C GLY A 774 -21.74 -0.64 -35.32
N ASN A 775 -22.44 -0.41 -34.20
CA ASN A 775 -21.93 0.41 -33.12
C ASN A 775 -20.87 -0.38 -32.35
N THR A 776 -19.67 0.19 -32.23
CA THR A 776 -18.67 -0.35 -31.31
C THR A 776 -19.19 -0.23 -29.89
N ALA A 777 -19.14 -1.34 -29.15
CA ALA A 777 -19.54 -1.48 -27.75
C ALA A 777 -19.01 -0.44 -26.73
N SER A 778 -18.09 0.43 -27.16
CA SER A 778 -17.47 1.48 -26.36
C SER A 778 -18.31 2.75 -26.21
N GLY A 779 -19.40 2.89 -26.98
CA GLY A 779 -20.30 4.06 -26.98
C GLY A 779 -21.33 4.05 -25.86
#